data_AF-A0A4R4F4K3-F1
#
_entry.id   AF-A0A4R4F4K3-F1
#
_cell.length_a   1.000
_cell.length_b   1.000
_cell.length_c   1.000
_cell.angle_alpha   90.00
_cell.angle_beta   90.00
_cell.angle_gamma   90.00
#
_symmetry.space_group_name_H-M   'P 1'
#
loop_
_entity.id
_entity.type
_entity.pdbx_description
1 polymer ?
#
loop_
_entity_poly.entity_id
_entity_poly.type
_entity_poly.pdbx_seq_one_letter_code
_entity_poly.pdbx_strand_id
1 'polypeptide(L)'
;MNEITEEVKERLSGIIDIFHGLFNGLDPHFVADSIGYSFTILVGFVAIGIPLSLQVISRATEKYNSAHIIRYLSSWRLITPKRIYWGLILYFILSLTFKSLLPVDGESDISFLMQVYAWAVALMCLAIVLALGMWFSHIFSQASKRPREIYDSLKRGVEPHVGARRGRYLDQLNARIDIVREGLSSNPLDVELEEPITELMKEVRPLVFNEDWVVPVQSNEWLVVVNFILSLNEVSRAARKNNRSLNFSAQRSVFVLLGYIFNHPQFSELCGSRRSRPTKAPFLNLTQIMYSEAERQNYDPCSYDDLYAEGEWLSNIMGLFMRARDFSLNPEGLDAALNLWESLVAYAARNNPNRLTKLHQSLKEAATSGLYKKQLAPVMLGENEKFSMWRKRFNNLKPFKISKLNQCEEALGVLHGDEAKGEWSEFNGCFGHESKFLKQTLPNVSDIRVTCIQSSALDSIAYFFALCALNNSWSELKESWYQYQPKDADANYIQYGLFNRDLGSFSDWINEHVLSLDNKFYERHNIKSYAASACVVILAEMLSLGNPPSFRLLSIEQSEKLEQFIVLLKSKSQLIMRESVRDAFDWDYPEAHRIKIQVDDFLDTELENCKQYTVKQLKNCVPEASNPDDLKLIYQSWSQTNSNFWIRFNQIRKDYLAIKVKFANNIFPNTVEVPFNTGPAYSLSARSGKVIHGIEFNGIQLAEQLEAELIQKLKSLARSTSTPGNAGSMWFICEDDRNTGRFNKVLAQYGFNSKTDRIRYIQGQESFVVEKNAVGLVFHQWKFMPWANEAQDPIVVYGFTKYSGDISGISSLHYFLEVHNPLGIWKV
;
A
#
# COMPACT_ATOMS: atom_id res chain seq x y z
N MET A 1 58.99 24.67 -89.21
CA MET A 1 58.30 23.37 -89.01
C MET A 1 59.30 22.24 -88.87
N ASN A 2 60.19 22.02 -89.86
CA ASN A 2 61.26 21.01 -89.78
C ASN A 2 62.16 21.14 -88.54
N GLU A 3 62.52 22.36 -88.16
CA GLU A 3 63.35 22.65 -86.97
C GLU A 3 62.68 22.28 -85.64
N ILE A 4 61.36 22.48 -85.52
CA ILE A 4 60.58 22.08 -84.34
C ILE A 4 60.45 20.55 -84.27
N THR A 5 60.28 19.87 -85.41
CA THR A 5 60.23 18.39 -85.46
C THR A 5 61.56 17.75 -85.08
N GLU A 6 62.70 18.31 -85.50
CA GLU A 6 64.01 17.78 -85.11
C GLU A 6 64.31 18.05 -83.63
N GLU A 7 63.99 19.24 -83.09
CA GLU A 7 64.13 19.53 -81.65
C GLU A 7 63.23 18.62 -80.79
N VAL A 8 62.00 18.35 -81.24
CA VAL A 8 61.10 17.40 -80.56
C VAL A 8 61.64 15.97 -80.64
N LYS A 9 62.23 15.56 -81.76
CA LYS A 9 62.80 14.22 -81.94
C LYS A 9 64.05 14.02 -81.10
N GLU A 10 64.91 15.03 -80.98
CA GLU A 10 66.12 15.01 -80.15
C GLU A 10 65.76 15.03 -78.65
N ARG A 11 64.73 15.79 -78.25
CA ARG A 11 64.20 15.72 -76.88
C ARG A 11 63.53 14.39 -76.58
N LEU A 12 62.79 13.82 -77.54
CA LEU A 12 62.22 12.48 -77.41
C LEU A 12 63.30 11.41 -77.31
N SER A 13 64.37 11.48 -78.10
CA SER A 13 65.47 10.52 -78.01
C SER A 13 66.21 10.64 -76.68
N GLY A 14 66.48 11.86 -76.20
CA GLY A 14 67.08 12.07 -74.87
C GLY A 14 66.19 11.56 -73.73
N ILE A 15 64.87 11.72 -73.84
CA ILE A 15 63.91 11.14 -72.88
C ILE A 15 63.91 9.61 -72.97
N ILE A 16 63.94 9.04 -74.17
CA ILE A 16 64.00 7.59 -74.41
C ILE A 16 65.29 7.01 -73.84
N ASP A 17 66.44 7.67 -73.99
CA ASP A 17 67.72 7.21 -73.45
C ASP A 17 67.75 7.24 -71.91
N ILE A 18 67.15 8.27 -71.30
CA ILE A 18 66.97 8.35 -69.84
C ILE A 18 66.06 7.21 -69.36
N PHE A 19 64.95 6.95 -70.06
CA PHE A 19 64.07 5.83 -69.75
C PHE A 19 64.78 4.49 -69.95
N HIS A 20 65.53 4.31 -71.04
CA HIS A 20 66.32 3.09 -71.28
C HIS A 20 67.33 2.85 -70.15
N GLY A 21 68.03 3.90 -69.69
CA GLY A 21 68.95 3.80 -68.55
C GLY A 21 68.27 3.41 -67.24
N LEU A 22 67.06 3.95 -66.97
CA LEU A 22 66.23 3.58 -65.81
C LEU A 22 65.70 2.14 -65.91
N PHE A 23 65.28 1.70 -67.10
CA PHE A 23 64.69 0.37 -67.31
C PHE A 23 65.73 -0.75 -67.36
N ASN A 24 66.93 -0.49 -67.88
CA ASN A 24 68.03 -1.46 -67.96
C ASN A 24 68.61 -1.88 -66.59
N GLY A 25 68.30 -1.15 -65.51
CA GLY A 25 68.83 -1.43 -64.17
C GLY A 25 68.18 -2.61 -63.45
N LEU A 26 67.06 -3.15 -63.97
CA LEU A 26 66.33 -4.27 -63.35
C LEU A 26 66.46 -5.51 -64.22
N ASP A 27 67.24 -6.48 -63.75
CA ASP A 27 67.38 -7.79 -64.40
C ASP A 27 66.05 -8.58 -64.36
N PRO A 28 65.45 -8.91 -65.52
CA PRO A 28 64.21 -9.69 -65.57
C PRO A 28 64.33 -11.09 -64.96
N HIS A 29 65.52 -11.71 -64.98
CA HIS A 29 65.74 -13.00 -64.30
C HIS A 29 65.67 -12.83 -62.78
N PHE A 30 66.28 -11.77 -62.24
CA PHE A 30 66.13 -11.42 -60.83
C PHE A 30 64.65 -11.19 -60.43
N VAL A 31 63.86 -10.53 -61.28
CA VAL A 31 62.42 -10.34 -61.04
C VAL A 31 61.68 -11.69 -61.08
N ALA A 32 62.00 -12.57 -62.02
CA ALA A 32 61.40 -13.89 -62.14
C ALA A 32 61.69 -14.79 -60.93
N ASP A 33 62.90 -14.72 -60.39
CA ASP A 33 63.29 -15.39 -59.14
C ASP A 33 62.60 -14.75 -57.93
N SER A 34 62.49 -13.41 -57.93
CA SER A 34 61.81 -12.64 -56.88
C SER A 34 60.29 -12.88 -56.82
N ILE A 35 59.66 -13.32 -57.92
CA ILE A 35 58.24 -13.65 -57.93
C ILE A 35 57.90 -14.72 -56.89
N GLY A 36 58.76 -15.74 -56.72
CA GLY A 36 58.53 -16.78 -55.70
C GLY A 36 58.51 -16.21 -54.27
N TYR A 37 59.44 -15.31 -53.97
CA TYR A 37 59.47 -14.60 -52.70
C TYR A 37 58.26 -13.66 -52.53
N SER A 38 57.85 -12.96 -53.59
CA SER A 38 56.68 -12.09 -53.58
C SER A 38 55.40 -12.88 -53.31
N PHE A 39 55.24 -14.06 -53.90
CA PHE A 39 54.11 -14.95 -53.64
C PHE A 39 54.12 -15.44 -52.21
N THR A 40 55.29 -15.75 -51.65
CA THR A 40 55.43 -16.16 -50.25
C THR A 40 55.00 -15.03 -49.31
N ILE A 41 55.39 -13.78 -49.58
CA ILE A 41 54.97 -12.60 -48.81
C ILE A 41 53.46 -12.37 -48.92
N LEU A 42 52.90 -12.43 -50.13
CA LEU A 42 51.47 -12.22 -50.36
C LEU A 42 50.62 -13.36 -49.79
N VAL A 43 51.07 -14.61 -49.87
CA VAL A 43 50.42 -15.77 -49.24
C VAL A 43 50.52 -15.65 -47.72
N GLY A 44 51.67 -15.28 -47.17
CA GLY A 44 51.82 -14.99 -45.74
C GLY A 44 50.86 -13.89 -45.27
N PHE A 45 50.66 -12.87 -46.09
CA PHE A 45 49.66 -11.83 -45.84
C PHE A 45 48.22 -12.38 -45.86
N VAL A 46 47.88 -13.19 -46.85
CA VAL A 46 46.53 -13.79 -46.94
C VAL A 46 46.29 -14.76 -45.78
N ALA A 47 47.29 -15.54 -45.40
CA ALA A 47 47.20 -16.58 -44.38
C ALA A 47 47.24 -16.06 -42.95
N ILE A 48 48.01 -15.00 -42.66
CA ILE A 48 48.18 -14.44 -41.31
C ILE A 48 47.48 -13.09 -41.21
N GLY A 49 47.71 -12.22 -42.20
CA GLY A 49 47.22 -10.86 -42.18
C GLY A 49 45.70 -10.77 -42.21
N ILE A 50 45.05 -11.43 -43.17
CA ILE A 50 43.58 -11.40 -43.24
C ILE A 50 42.95 -11.96 -41.95
N PRO A 51 43.37 -13.12 -41.41
CA PRO A 51 42.86 -13.59 -40.12
C PRO A 51 43.12 -12.62 -38.96
N LEU A 52 44.29 -11.99 -38.87
CA LEU A 52 44.58 -11.02 -37.82
C LEU A 52 43.67 -9.79 -37.92
N SER A 53 43.45 -9.27 -39.13
CA SER A 53 42.52 -8.17 -39.37
C SER A 53 41.09 -8.55 -39.02
N LEU A 54 40.67 -9.77 -39.35
CA LEU A 54 39.37 -10.32 -38.97
C LEU A 54 39.26 -10.53 -37.46
N GLN A 55 40.33 -10.90 -36.76
CA GLN A 55 40.34 -10.98 -35.30
C GLN A 55 40.22 -9.60 -34.65
N VAL A 56 40.91 -8.58 -35.17
CA VAL A 56 40.76 -7.19 -34.69
C VAL A 56 39.34 -6.69 -34.94
N ILE A 57 38.79 -6.94 -36.13
CA ILE A 57 37.41 -6.60 -36.47
C ILE A 57 36.42 -7.43 -35.63
N SER A 58 36.68 -8.71 -35.37
CA SER A 58 35.84 -9.59 -34.55
C SER A 58 35.83 -9.12 -33.11
N ARG A 59 36.98 -8.74 -32.54
CA ARG A 59 37.05 -8.13 -31.21
C ARG A 59 36.28 -6.82 -31.16
N ALA A 60 36.37 -5.99 -32.20
CA ALA A 60 35.56 -4.77 -32.28
C ALA A 60 34.06 -5.08 -32.47
N THR A 61 33.74 -6.17 -33.18
CA THR A 61 32.37 -6.66 -33.39
C THR A 61 31.76 -7.16 -32.10
N GLU A 62 32.49 -7.99 -31.35
CA GLU A 62 32.12 -8.47 -30.02
C GLU A 62 31.97 -7.31 -29.05
N LYS A 63 32.88 -6.32 -29.14
CA LYS A 63 32.89 -5.14 -28.28
C LYS A 63 31.68 -4.22 -28.50
N TYR A 64 31.30 -3.91 -29.74
CA TYR A 64 30.26 -2.91 -30.01
C TYR A 64 28.93 -3.48 -30.54
N ASN A 65 28.86 -4.76 -30.90
CA ASN A 65 27.67 -5.46 -31.41
C ASN A 65 26.89 -4.70 -32.51
N SER A 66 27.59 -3.97 -33.38
CA SER A 66 26.96 -3.14 -34.42
C SER A 66 27.56 -3.37 -35.79
N ALA A 67 26.74 -3.86 -36.72
CA ALA A 67 27.13 -4.06 -38.12
C ALA A 67 27.60 -2.77 -38.80
N HIS A 68 27.08 -1.62 -38.38
CA HIS A 68 27.43 -0.34 -38.96
C HIS A 68 28.81 0.16 -38.49
N ILE A 69 29.20 -0.16 -37.25
CA ILE A 69 30.55 0.12 -36.73
C ILE A 69 31.58 -0.76 -37.44
N ILE A 70 31.26 -2.03 -37.66
CA ILE A 70 32.11 -2.96 -38.42
C ILE A 70 32.36 -2.44 -39.83
N ARG A 71 31.29 -2.00 -40.50
CA ARG A 71 31.42 -1.35 -41.82
C ARG A 71 32.30 -0.13 -41.74
N TYR A 72 32.10 0.76 -40.78
CA TYR A 72 32.93 1.96 -40.61
C TYR A 72 34.41 1.64 -40.37
N LEU A 73 34.72 0.71 -39.45
CA LEU A 73 36.08 0.30 -39.12
C LEU A 73 36.79 -0.42 -40.28
N SER A 74 36.04 -1.10 -41.15
CA SER A 74 36.58 -1.83 -42.31
C SER A 74 36.53 -1.04 -43.63
N SER A 75 35.74 0.04 -43.70
CA SER A 75 35.55 0.82 -44.92
C SER A 75 36.59 1.93 -45.03
N TRP A 76 37.58 1.73 -45.89
CA TRP A 76 38.42 2.81 -46.37
C TRP A 76 38.07 3.18 -47.81
N ARG A 77 37.88 4.48 -48.07
CA ARG A 77 37.34 5.02 -49.34
C ARG A 77 38.17 4.61 -50.57
N LEU A 78 39.49 4.44 -50.39
CA LEU A 78 40.42 4.15 -51.48
C LEU A 78 40.72 2.64 -51.59
N ILE A 79 40.93 1.95 -50.47
CA ILE A 79 41.41 0.56 -50.43
C ILE A 79 40.38 -0.31 -49.72
N THR A 80 39.72 -1.19 -50.47
CA THR A 80 38.77 -2.17 -49.93
C THR A 80 39.33 -3.58 -50.08
N PRO A 81 38.95 -4.55 -49.21
CA PRO A 81 39.40 -5.94 -49.33
C PRO A 81 39.12 -6.53 -50.71
N LYS A 82 37.97 -6.18 -51.31
CA LYS A 82 37.60 -6.59 -52.67
C LYS A 82 38.60 -6.08 -53.73
N ARG A 83 39.04 -4.82 -53.64
CA ARG A 83 40.02 -4.23 -54.57
C ARG A 83 41.41 -4.83 -54.39
N ILE A 84 41.83 -5.06 -53.15
CA ILE A 84 43.07 -5.77 -52.83
C ILE A 84 43.06 -7.15 -53.46
N TYR A 85 41.97 -7.91 -53.26
CA TYR A 85 41.83 -9.26 -53.80
C TYR A 85 41.92 -9.30 -55.33
N TRP A 86 41.23 -8.39 -56.03
CA TRP A 86 41.34 -8.29 -57.49
C TRP A 86 42.74 -7.85 -57.95
N GLY A 87 43.38 -6.94 -57.22
CA GLY A 87 44.76 -6.54 -57.47
C GLY A 87 45.74 -7.70 -57.33
N LEU A 88 45.55 -8.53 -56.30
CA LEU A 88 46.34 -9.75 -56.08
C LEU A 88 46.15 -10.75 -57.22
N ILE A 89 44.91 -11.05 -57.63
CA ILE A 89 44.63 -11.94 -58.76
C ILE A 89 45.30 -11.44 -60.04
N LEU A 90 45.14 -10.15 -60.35
CA LEU A 90 45.74 -9.55 -61.53
C LEU A 90 47.27 -9.64 -61.49
N TYR A 91 47.88 -9.39 -60.32
CA TYR A 91 49.31 -9.57 -60.12
C TYR A 91 49.74 -11.03 -60.32
N PHE A 92 49.02 -12.00 -59.76
CA PHE A 92 49.33 -13.43 -59.95
C PHE A 92 49.33 -13.83 -61.42
N ILE A 93 48.30 -13.40 -62.17
CA ILE A 93 48.20 -13.67 -63.61
C ILE A 93 49.39 -13.04 -64.34
N LEU A 94 49.64 -11.74 -64.11
CA LEU A 94 50.72 -11.01 -64.79
C LEU A 94 52.10 -11.58 -64.47
N SER A 95 52.35 -11.98 -63.23
CA SER A 95 53.62 -12.58 -62.79
C SER A 95 53.84 -13.97 -63.38
N LEU A 96 52.79 -14.80 -63.46
CA LEU A 96 52.87 -16.12 -64.11
C LEU A 96 53.10 -15.99 -65.61
N THR A 97 52.38 -15.08 -66.27
CA THR A 97 52.58 -14.78 -67.69
C THR A 97 53.99 -14.28 -67.95
N PHE A 98 54.50 -13.33 -67.15
CA PHE A 98 55.87 -12.85 -67.25
C PHE A 98 56.90 -13.98 -67.10
N LYS A 99 56.74 -14.83 -66.06
CA LYS A 99 57.64 -15.96 -65.84
C LYS A 99 57.59 -17.00 -66.97
N SER A 100 56.42 -17.21 -67.58
CA SER A 100 56.25 -18.17 -68.69
C SER A 100 56.83 -17.67 -70.01
N LEU A 101 56.95 -16.35 -70.19
CA LEU A 101 57.51 -15.73 -71.38
C LEU A 101 59.04 -15.60 -71.29
N LEU A 102 59.61 -15.77 -70.10
CA LEU A 102 61.05 -15.65 -69.88
C LEU A 102 61.79 -16.82 -70.57
N PRO A 103 62.82 -16.56 -71.40
CA PRO A 103 63.61 -17.60 -72.02
C PRO A 103 64.36 -18.44 -70.96
N VAL A 104 64.33 -19.76 -71.12
CA VAL A 104 64.93 -20.72 -70.18
C VAL A 104 66.45 -20.74 -70.26
N ASP A 105 67.00 -20.39 -71.43
CA ASP A 105 68.43 -20.35 -71.70
C ASP A 105 68.89 -18.88 -71.63
N GLY A 106 69.59 -18.50 -70.56
CA GLY A 106 69.97 -17.12 -70.22
C GLY A 106 70.96 -16.41 -71.17
N GLU A 107 71.05 -16.84 -72.43
CA GLU A 107 71.94 -16.28 -73.47
C GLU A 107 71.21 -15.45 -74.54
N SER A 108 69.87 -15.38 -74.53
CA SER A 108 69.13 -14.56 -75.49
C SER A 108 69.02 -13.10 -75.04
N ASP A 109 69.33 -12.16 -75.94
CA ASP A 109 69.12 -10.72 -75.74
C ASP A 109 67.68 -10.46 -75.25
N ILE A 110 67.56 -10.05 -73.99
CA ILE A 110 66.29 -9.73 -73.35
C ILE A 110 65.68 -8.54 -74.08
N SER A 111 64.53 -8.75 -74.72
CA SER A 111 63.83 -7.65 -75.40
C SER A 111 63.47 -6.52 -74.42
N PHE A 112 63.53 -5.28 -74.89
CA PHE A 112 63.11 -4.10 -74.12
C PHE A 112 61.69 -4.24 -73.54
N LEU A 113 60.79 -4.90 -74.28
CA LEU A 113 59.42 -5.19 -73.81
C LEU A 113 59.40 -6.05 -72.54
N MET A 114 60.33 -6.99 -72.40
CA MET A 114 60.45 -7.83 -71.21
C MET A 114 60.97 -7.06 -70.01
N GLN A 115 61.88 -6.10 -70.20
CA GLN A 115 62.30 -5.19 -69.13
C GLN A 115 61.14 -4.30 -68.67
N VAL A 116 60.37 -3.72 -69.59
CA VAL A 116 59.18 -2.92 -69.26
C VAL A 116 58.14 -3.77 -68.49
N TYR A 117 57.93 -5.03 -68.90
CA TYR A 117 57.05 -5.95 -68.19
C TYR A 117 57.59 -6.30 -66.80
N ALA A 118 58.89 -6.57 -66.66
CA ALA A 118 59.53 -6.82 -65.37
C ALA A 118 59.31 -5.66 -64.38
N TRP A 119 59.48 -4.42 -64.84
CA TRP A 119 59.19 -3.23 -64.06
C TRP A 119 57.71 -3.07 -63.72
N ALA A 120 56.80 -3.34 -64.66
CA ALA A 120 55.37 -3.28 -64.40
C ALA A 120 54.95 -4.28 -63.30
N VAL A 121 55.48 -5.51 -63.34
CA VAL A 121 55.24 -6.54 -62.31
C VAL A 121 55.83 -6.11 -60.97
N ALA A 122 57.07 -5.63 -60.94
CA ALA A 122 57.72 -5.16 -59.71
C ALA A 122 57.00 -3.97 -59.06
N LEU A 123 56.61 -2.97 -59.85
CA LEU A 123 55.85 -1.80 -59.38
C LEU A 123 54.46 -2.21 -58.90
N MET A 124 53.80 -3.15 -59.58
CA MET A 124 52.51 -3.66 -59.14
C MET A 124 52.61 -4.40 -57.81
N CYS A 125 53.63 -5.24 -57.63
CA CYS A 125 53.90 -5.90 -56.35
C CYS A 125 54.09 -4.86 -55.23
N LEU A 126 54.92 -3.85 -55.47
CA LEU A 126 55.19 -2.78 -54.52
C LEU A 126 53.93 -1.98 -54.18
N ALA A 127 53.12 -1.63 -55.19
CA ALA A 127 51.85 -0.94 -55.00
C ALA A 127 50.86 -1.77 -54.17
N ILE A 128 50.81 -3.10 -54.38
CA ILE A 128 49.99 -4.00 -53.57
C ILE A 128 50.51 -4.04 -52.13
N VAL A 129 51.81 -4.25 -51.90
CA VAL A 129 52.40 -4.28 -50.55
C VAL A 129 52.14 -2.97 -49.81
N LEU A 130 52.29 -1.82 -50.47
CA LEU A 130 51.95 -0.51 -49.89
C LEU A 130 50.45 -0.38 -49.60
N ALA A 131 49.58 -0.81 -50.51
CA ALA A 131 48.14 -0.78 -50.30
C ALA A 131 47.72 -1.64 -49.10
N LEU A 132 48.34 -2.80 -48.95
CA LEU A 132 48.15 -3.72 -47.83
C LEU A 132 48.64 -3.11 -46.50
N GLY A 133 49.85 -2.54 -46.49
CA GLY A 133 50.40 -1.85 -45.32
C GLY A 133 49.56 -0.66 -44.89
N MET A 134 49.10 0.16 -45.84
CA MET A 134 48.21 1.29 -45.55
C MET A 134 46.84 0.83 -45.02
N TRP A 135 46.28 -0.24 -45.58
CA TRP A 135 45.01 -0.79 -45.08
C TRP A 135 45.14 -1.32 -43.65
N PHE A 136 46.25 -1.99 -43.31
CA PHE A 136 46.50 -2.40 -41.94
C PHE A 136 46.71 -1.23 -41.00
N SER A 137 47.55 -0.27 -41.39
CA SER A 137 47.74 0.96 -40.62
C SER A 137 46.40 1.65 -40.35
N HIS A 138 45.51 1.66 -41.34
CA HIS A 138 44.15 2.15 -41.17
C HIS A 138 43.34 1.34 -40.15
N ILE A 139 43.28 0.01 -40.27
CA ILE A 139 42.53 -0.83 -39.32
C ILE A 139 43.06 -0.68 -37.89
N PHE A 140 44.38 -0.74 -37.71
CA PHE A 140 45.01 -0.58 -36.39
C PHE A 140 44.78 0.83 -35.84
N SER A 141 44.94 1.87 -36.67
CA SER A 141 44.67 3.24 -36.28
C SER A 141 43.21 3.43 -35.85
N GLN A 142 42.25 2.84 -36.57
CA GLN A 142 40.83 2.90 -36.23
C GLN A 142 40.50 2.08 -34.98
N ALA A 143 41.11 0.92 -34.80
CA ALA A 143 40.93 0.07 -33.63
C ALA A 143 41.52 0.68 -32.35
N SER A 144 42.55 1.53 -32.47
CA SER A 144 43.16 2.25 -31.34
C SER A 144 42.43 3.54 -30.96
N LYS A 145 41.45 3.99 -31.75
CA LYS A 145 40.72 5.23 -31.46
C LYS A 145 39.93 5.13 -30.17
N ARG A 146 39.86 6.24 -29.43
CA ARG A 146 38.99 6.34 -28.26
C ARG A 146 37.51 6.33 -28.69
N PRO A 147 36.59 5.85 -27.83
CA PRO A 147 35.16 5.82 -28.14
C PRO A 147 34.62 7.19 -28.61
N ARG A 148 35.06 8.29 -28.00
CA ARG A 148 34.69 9.66 -28.40
C ARG A 148 35.09 10.00 -29.83
N GLU A 149 36.29 9.64 -30.26
CA GLU A 149 36.77 9.91 -31.63
C GLU A 149 35.97 9.11 -32.67
N ILE A 150 35.57 7.88 -32.33
CA ILE A 150 34.72 7.04 -33.19
C ILE A 150 33.33 7.68 -33.29
N TYR A 151 32.77 8.12 -32.16
CA TYR A 151 31.49 8.85 -32.10
C TYR A 151 31.50 10.11 -32.99
N ASP A 152 32.51 10.98 -32.83
CA ASP A 152 32.62 12.24 -33.59
C ASP A 152 32.82 12.00 -35.09
N SER A 153 33.47 10.89 -35.44
CA SER A 153 33.65 10.50 -36.84
C SER A 153 32.35 10.00 -37.46
N LEU A 154 31.54 9.24 -36.72
CA LEU A 154 30.21 8.83 -37.17
C LEU A 154 29.25 10.02 -37.29
N LYS A 155 29.29 10.96 -36.33
CA LYS A 155 28.46 12.18 -36.34
C LYS A 155 28.73 13.06 -37.55
N ARG A 156 30.00 13.26 -37.93
CA ARG A 156 30.38 14.04 -39.12
C ARG A 156 29.87 13.45 -40.45
N GLY A 157 29.52 12.17 -40.47
CA GLY A 157 28.95 11.50 -41.63
C GLY A 157 27.43 11.66 -41.80
N VAL A 158 26.77 12.44 -40.93
CA VAL A 158 25.31 12.59 -40.90
C VAL A 158 24.88 13.89 -41.58
N GLU A 159 24.21 13.79 -42.73
CA GLU A 159 23.33 14.85 -43.23
C GLU A 159 21.89 14.52 -42.83
N PRO A 160 21.15 15.41 -42.13
CA PRO A 160 19.72 15.22 -41.92
C PRO A 160 19.02 15.34 -43.29
N HIS A 161 18.11 14.40 -43.63
CA HIS A 161 16.87 14.59 -44.43
C HIS A 161 16.38 13.38 -45.27
N VAL A 162 15.05 13.23 -45.21
CA VAL A 162 13.98 12.58 -46.03
C VAL A 162 14.26 11.26 -46.79
N GLY A 163 13.43 10.25 -46.51
CA GLY A 163 13.24 9.04 -47.35
C GLY A 163 14.18 7.88 -47.03
N ALA A 164 14.71 7.19 -48.06
CA ALA A 164 15.62 6.05 -47.94
C ALA A 164 16.93 6.33 -47.14
N ARG A 165 17.18 7.60 -46.79
CA ARG A 165 18.25 8.03 -45.89
C ARG A 165 17.88 7.88 -44.40
N ARG A 166 16.58 7.81 -44.03
CA ARG A 166 16.11 7.67 -42.64
C ARG A 166 16.56 6.36 -42.00
N GLY A 167 16.51 5.24 -42.72
CA GLY A 167 17.00 3.95 -42.22
C GLY A 167 18.50 3.97 -41.88
N ARG A 168 19.33 4.54 -42.78
CA ARG A 168 20.77 4.70 -42.53
C ARG A 168 21.06 5.63 -41.36
N TYR A 169 20.27 6.70 -41.20
CA TYR A 169 20.38 7.59 -40.05
C TYR A 169 20.10 6.86 -38.73
N LEU A 170 19.03 6.06 -38.67
CA LEU A 170 18.69 5.27 -37.48
C LEU A 170 19.76 4.22 -37.15
N ASP A 171 20.35 3.57 -38.16
CA ASP A 171 21.47 2.64 -37.96
C ASP A 171 22.72 3.35 -37.41
N GLN A 172 23.02 4.55 -37.93
CA GLN A 172 24.13 5.39 -37.43
C GLN A 172 23.87 5.90 -36.00
N LEU A 173 22.62 6.24 -35.69
CA LEU A 173 22.22 6.64 -34.34
C LEU A 173 22.37 5.47 -33.36
N ASN A 174 21.90 4.28 -33.71
CA ASN A 174 22.12 3.05 -32.92
C ASN A 174 23.61 2.76 -32.71
N ALA A 175 24.43 2.84 -33.75
CA ALA A 175 25.88 2.65 -33.64
C ALA A 175 26.53 3.65 -32.68
N ARG A 176 26.13 4.92 -32.72
CA ARG A 176 26.64 5.93 -31.77
C ARG A 176 26.21 5.64 -30.34
N ILE A 177 24.99 5.14 -30.13
CA ILE A 177 24.51 4.68 -28.83
C ILE A 177 25.38 3.52 -28.31
N ASP A 178 25.63 2.51 -29.14
CA ASP A 178 26.47 1.34 -28.76
C ASP A 178 27.89 1.74 -28.37
N ILE A 179 28.50 2.72 -29.05
CA ILE A 179 29.85 3.22 -28.75
C ILE A 179 29.88 3.91 -27.38
N VAL A 180 28.92 4.79 -27.13
CA VAL A 180 28.85 5.52 -25.86
C VAL A 180 28.57 4.56 -24.71
N ARG A 181 27.65 3.60 -24.90
CA ARG A 181 27.37 2.52 -23.94
C ARG A 181 28.65 1.77 -23.59
N GLU A 182 29.33 1.22 -24.57
CA GLU A 182 30.53 0.41 -24.35
C GLU A 182 31.69 1.22 -23.74
N GLY A 183 31.87 2.47 -24.19
CA GLY A 183 32.88 3.37 -23.64
C GLY A 183 32.67 3.63 -22.14
N LEU A 184 31.43 3.91 -21.74
CA LEU A 184 31.10 4.19 -20.33
C LEU A 184 30.96 2.94 -19.47
N SER A 185 30.54 1.81 -20.04
CA SER A 185 30.52 0.52 -19.35
C SER A 185 31.94 0.03 -19.06
N SER A 186 32.88 0.24 -20.00
CA SER A 186 34.28 -0.13 -19.83
C SER A 186 35.09 0.86 -18.98
N ASN A 187 34.77 2.16 -19.06
CA ASN A 187 35.37 3.20 -18.24
C ASN A 187 34.33 4.24 -17.76
N PRO A 188 33.68 4.00 -16.60
CA PRO A 188 32.65 4.90 -16.10
C PRO A 188 33.13 6.30 -15.68
N LEU A 189 34.45 6.51 -15.61
CA LEU A 189 35.09 7.78 -15.27
C LEU A 189 35.40 8.65 -16.51
N ASP A 190 35.06 8.18 -17.72
CA ASP A 190 35.35 8.89 -18.96
C ASP A 190 34.40 10.09 -19.15
N VAL A 191 34.82 11.25 -18.65
CA VAL A 191 34.05 12.52 -18.69
C VAL A 191 33.81 12.99 -20.14
N GLU A 192 34.67 12.59 -21.10
CA GLU A 192 34.52 12.95 -22.51
C GLU A 192 33.24 12.37 -23.15
N LEU A 193 32.66 11.33 -22.53
CA LEU A 193 31.46 10.64 -23.01
C LEU A 193 30.14 11.16 -22.42
N GLU A 194 30.17 12.11 -21.48
CA GLU A 194 28.93 12.74 -20.94
C GLU A 194 28.23 13.65 -21.98
N GLU A 195 29.00 14.41 -22.76
CA GLU A 195 28.46 15.27 -23.82
C GLU A 195 27.77 14.45 -24.94
N PRO A 196 28.36 13.36 -25.48
CA PRO A 196 27.67 12.45 -26.39
C PRO A 196 26.30 11.97 -25.91
N ILE A 197 26.12 11.65 -24.62
CA ILE A 197 24.81 11.24 -24.09
C ILE A 197 23.79 12.36 -24.25
N THR A 198 24.18 13.59 -23.91
CA THR A 198 23.31 14.76 -24.01
C THR A 198 22.93 15.05 -25.47
N GLU A 199 23.86 14.86 -26.40
CA GLU A 199 23.60 14.98 -27.83
C GLU A 199 22.67 13.88 -28.35
N LEU A 200 22.94 12.62 -27.99
CA LEU A 200 22.08 11.49 -28.35
C LEU A 200 20.66 11.67 -27.83
N MET A 201 20.49 12.21 -26.62
CA MET A 201 19.17 12.51 -26.05
C MET A 201 18.42 13.56 -26.90
N LYS A 202 19.10 14.59 -27.41
CA LYS A 202 18.51 15.59 -28.31
C LYS A 202 18.08 14.99 -29.66
N GLU A 203 18.74 13.92 -30.11
CA GLU A 203 18.41 13.23 -31.36
C GLU A 203 17.32 12.14 -31.18
N VAL A 204 17.32 11.43 -30.05
CA VAL A 204 16.35 10.36 -29.76
C VAL A 204 15.00 10.92 -29.31
N ARG A 205 14.98 12.00 -28.52
CA ARG A 205 13.72 12.60 -28.02
C ARG A 205 12.72 12.92 -29.14
N PRO A 206 13.10 13.60 -30.25
CA PRO A 206 12.21 13.88 -31.38
C PRO A 206 11.59 12.66 -32.07
N LEU A 207 12.14 11.45 -31.87
CA LEU A 207 11.54 10.21 -32.39
C LEU A 207 10.24 9.84 -31.69
N VAL A 208 10.06 10.30 -30.45
CA VAL A 208 8.86 10.02 -29.62
C VAL A 208 8.04 11.30 -29.42
N PHE A 209 8.72 12.43 -29.25
CA PHE A 209 8.10 13.70 -28.90
C PHE A 209 8.86 14.88 -29.50
N ASN A 210 8.16 15.71 -30.27
CA ASN A 210 8.71 16.92 -30.86
C ASN A 210 8.00 18.16 -30.30
N GLU A 211 8.66 18.86 -29.36
CA GLU A 211 8.29 20.13 -28.69
C GLU A 211 6.83 20.29 -28.25
N ASP A 212 5.89 20.29 -29.19
CA ASP A 212 4.45 20.48 -29.01
C ASP A 212 3.60 19.27 -29.43
N TRP A 213 4.18 18.19 -29.99
CA TRP A 213 3.41 17.06 -30.54
C TRP A 213 4.07 15.69 -30.33
N VAL A 214 3.26 14.65 -30.14
CA VAL A 214 3.69 13.26 -30.03
C VAL A 214 3.80 12.68 -31.44
N VAL A 215 4.97 12.17 -31.78
CA VAL A 215 5.24 11.67 -33.13
C VAL A 215 4.86 10.19 -33.18
N PRO A 216 3.98 9.75 -34.11
CA PRO A 216 3.74 8.31 -34.29
C PRO A 216 5.04 7.57 -34.56
N VAL A 217 5.37 6.59 -33.72
CA VAL A 217 6.67 5.93 -33.71
C VAL A 217 6.64 4.71 -34.63
N GLN A 218 7.54 4.68 -35.63
CA GLN A 218 7.71 3.50 -36.48
C GLN A 218 8.51 2.40 -35.76
N SER A 219 8.33 1.13 -36.15
CA SER A 219 8.97 0.00 -35.44
C SER A 219 10.51 0.06 -35.39
N ASN A 220 11.15 0.60 -36.43
CA ASN A 220 12.59 0.82 -36.50
C ASN A 220 13.07 1.97 -35.59
N GLU A 221 12.26 3.01 -35.43
CA GLU A 221 12.52 4.14 -34.51
C GLU A 221 12.34 3.71 -33.07
N TRP A 222 11.30 2.92 -32.80
CA TRP A 222 11.07 2.31 -31.51
C TRP A 222 12.26 1.47 -31.05
N LEU A 223 12.88 0.70 -31.97
CA LEU A 223 14.08 -0.07 -31.64
C LEU A 223 15.24 0.81 -31.17
N VAL A 224 15.44 1.97 -31.81
CA VAL A 224 16.49 2.93 -31.40
C VAL A 224 16.17 3.50 -30.01
N VAL A 225 14.92 3.90 -29.76
CA VAL A 225 14.47 4.42 -28.46
C VAL A 225 14.69 3.38 -27.35
N VAL A 226 14.31 2.13 -27.61
CA VAL A 226 14.51 1.00 -26.69
C VAL A 226 15.99 0.75 -26.41
N ASN A 227 16.82 0.67 -27.45
CA ASN A 227 18.26 0.47 -27.30
C ASN A 227 18.90 1.61 -26.51
N PHE A 228 18.44 2.84 -26.70
CA PHE A 228 18.92 3.99 -25.94
C PHE A 228 18.56 3.88 -24.46
N ILE A 229 17.31 3.54 -24.12
CA ILE A 229 16.88 3.33 -22.72
C ILE A 229 17.70 2.21 -22.05
N LEU A 230 17.88 1.07 -22.72
CA LEU A 230 18.68 -0.04 -22.21
C LEU A 230 20.14 0.38 -21.98
N SER A 231 20.70 1.11 -22.94
CA SER A 231 22.07 1.63 -22.85
C SER A 231 22.24 2.58 -21.67
N LEU A 232 21.31 3.51 -21.45
CA LEU A 232 21.36 4.42 -20.30
C LEU A 232 21.25 3.67 -18.97
N ASN A 233 20.45 2.60 -18.90
CA ASN A 233 20.38 1.77 -17.71
C ASN A 233 21.68 1.01 -17.44
N GLU A 234 22.33 0.48 -18.48
CA GLU A 234 23.65 -0.15 -18.36
C GLU A 234 24.73 0.86 -17.94
N VAL A 235 24.73 2.05 -18.52
CA VAL A 235 25.62 3.15 -18.13
C VAL A 235 25.39 3.54 -16.66
N SER A 236 24.12 3.69 -16.24
CA SER A 236 23.78 3.96 -14.84
C SER A 236 24.31 2.86 -13.90
N ARG A 237 24.14 1.58 -14.28
CA ARG A 237 24.66 0.44 -13.50
C ARG A 237 26.18 0.51 -13.35
N ALA A 238 26.92 0.77 -14.43
CA ALA A 238 28.38 0.84 -14.43
C ALA A 238 28.92 2.07 -13.68
N ALA A 239 28.25 3.22 -13.83
CA ALA A 239 28.62 4.48 -13.20
C ALA A 239 28.29 4.54 -11.71
N ARG A 240 27.36 3.71 -11.21
CA ARG A 240 26.80 3.79 -9.86
C ARG A 240 27.81 4.00 -8.73
N LYS A 241 28.93 3.26 -8.74
CA LYS A 241 29.94 3.32 -7.65
C LYS A 241 31.05 4.34 -7.91
N ASN A 242 31.25 4.74 -9.16
CA ASN A 242 32.45 5.44 -9.61
C ASN A 242 32.18 6.86 -10.11
N ASN A 243 30.98 7.13 -10.64
CA ASN A 243 30.59 8.42 -11.21
C ASN A 243 29.11 8.75 -10.90
N ARG A 244 28.90 9.49 -9.81
CA ARG A 244 27.57 9.89 -9.32
C ARG A 244 26.80 10.76 -10.33
N SER A 245 27.51 11.71 -10.98
CA SER A 245 26.91 12.65 -11.94
C SER A 245 26.32 11.91 -13.13
N LEU A 246 27.11 11.04 -13.75
CA LEU A 246 26.70 10.24 -14.89
C LEU A 246 25.57 9.26 -14.52
N ASN A 247 25.65 8.62 -13.35
CA ASN A 247 24.58 7.74 -12.87
C ASN A 247 23.23 8.48 -12.79
N PHE A 248 23.21 9.69 -12.22
CA PHE A 248 21.98 10.48 -12.14
C PHE A 248 21.51 10.98 -13.50
N SER A 249 22.42 11.49 -14.32
CA SER A 249 22.10 12.00 -15.66
C SER A 249 21.49 10.91 -16.53
N ALA A 250 22.04 9.70 -16.49
CA ALA A 250 21.53 8.55 -17.23
C ALA A 250 20.12 8.15 -16.76
N GLN A 251 19.90 8.00 -15.44
CA GLN A 251 18.58 7.66 -14.88
C GLN A 251 17.53 8.73 -15.25
N ARG A 252 17.83 10.02 -15.04
CA ARG A 252 16.91 11.11 -15.36
C ARG A 252 16.60 11.21 -16.85
N SER A 253 17.58 10.94 -17.71
CA SER A 253 17.37 10.88 -19.17
C SER A 253 16.39 9.77 -19.54
N VAL A 254 16.47 8.60 -18.88
CA VAL A 254 15.47 7.55 -19.04
C VAL A 254 14.10 8.04 -18.56
N PHE A 255 14.01 8.66 -17.38
CA PHE A 255 12.73 9.14 -16.82
C PHE A 255 12.00 10.12 -17.74
N VAL A 256 12.75 11.01 -18.40
CA VAL A 256 12.18 11.93 -19.40
C VAL A 256 11.58 11.16 -20.57
N LEU A 257 12.28 10.16 -21.12
CA LEU A 257 11.75 9.33 -22.21
C LEU A 257 10.54 8.50 -21.77
N LEU A 258 10.59 7.92 -20.56
CA LEU A 258 9.47 7.19 -19.98
C LEU A 258 8.24 8.07 -19.86
N GLY A 259 8.41 9.32 -19.44
CA GLY A 259 7.34 10.30 -19.40
C GLY A 259 6.62 10.44 -20.74
N TYR A 260 7.36 10.53 -21.85
CA TYR A 260 6.77 10.57 -23.19
C TYR A 260 6.12 9.24 -23.58
N ILE A 261 6.72 8.11 -23.24
CA ILE A 261 6.24 6.77 -23.64
C ILE A 261 4.95 6.40 -22.91
N PHE A 262 4.89 6.55 -21.58
CA PHE A 262 3.70 6.22 -20.79
C PHE A 262 2.48 7.08 -21.16
N ASN A 263 2.71 8.30 -21.64
CA ASN A 263 1.64 9.19 -22.12
C ASN A 263 1.39 9.06 -23.63
N HIS A 264 2.07 8.16 -24.34
CA HIS A 264 2.01 8.04 -25.79
C HIS A 264 0.68 7.39 -26.25
N PRO A 265 -0.01 7.89 -27.30
CA PRO A 265 -1.25 7.29 -27.81
C PRO A 265 -1.07 5.81 -28.21
N GLN A 266 0.07 5.47 -28.80
CA GLN A 266 0.44 4.09 -29.16
C GLN A 266 1.00 3.25 -28.00
N PHE A 267 0.88 3.64 -26.72
CA PHE A 267 1.46 2.89 -25.59
C PHE A 267 1.07 1.40 -25.61
N SER A 268 -0.22 1.09 -25.80
CA SER A 268 -0.74 -0.28 -25.88
C SER A 268 -0.11 -1.07 -27.03
N GLU A 269 0.11 -0.40 -28.17
CA GLU A 269 0.79 -1.02 -29.29
C GLU A 269 2.26 -1.25 -28.93
N LEU A 270 2.98 -0.24 -28.42
CA LEU A 270 4.43 -0.25 -28.17
C LEU A 270 4.86 -1.17 -27.01
N CYS A 271 4.08 -1.18 -25.93
CA CYS A 271 4.39 -1.78 -24.63
C CYS A 271 3.37 -2.83 -24.16
N GLY A 272 2.24 -3.02 -24.85
CA GLY A 272 1.17 -3.94 -24.44
C GLY A 272 1.52 -5.42 -24.55
N SER A 273 0.71 -6.25 -23.88
CA SER A 273 0.97 -7.70 -23.76
C SER A 273 1.04 -8.42 -25.12
N ARG A 274 1.90 -9.45 -25.21
CA ARG A 274 2.19 -10.24 -26.43
C ARG A 274 0.97 -10.73 -27.23
N ARG A 275 -0.23 -10.77 -26.63
CA ARG A 275 -1.44 -11.35 -27.22
C ARG A 275 -2.14 -10.46 -28.25
N SER A 276 -1.82 -9.16 -28.33
CA SER A 276 -2.53 -8.19 -29.19
C SER A 276 -1.78 -7.79 -30.48
N ARG A 277 -0.61 -8.37 -30.79
CA ARG A 277 0.24 -7.89 -31.91
C ARG A 277 0.27 -8.81 -33.15
N PRO A 278 0.07 -8.24 -34.35
CA PRO A 278 0.43 -8.86 -35.62
C PRO A 278 1.73 -8.26 -36.19
N THR A 279 2.93 -8.50 -35.61
CA THR A 279 4.24 -8.27 -36.29
C THR A 279 5.47 -8.68 -35.46
N LYS A 280 6.59 -8.98 -36.16
CA LYS A 280 7.91 -9.44 -35.66
C LYS A 280 8.74 -8.39 -34.87
N ALA A 281 8.16 -7.27 -34.42
CA ALA A 281 8.92 -6.24 -33.72
C ALA A 281 9.34 -6.72 -32.32
N PRO A 282 10.59 -6.44 -31.87
CA PRO A 282 11.06 -6.84 -30.55
C PRO A 282 10.15 -6.24 -29.46
N PHE A 283 9.70 -7.12 -28.57
CA PHE A 283 8.88 -6.75 -27.43
C PHE A 283 9.78 -6.35 -26.27
N LEU A 284 9.58 -5.15 -25.75
CA LEU A 284 10.25 -4.69 -24.54
C LEU A 284 9.20 -4.39 -23.47
N ASN A 285 9.25 -5.14 -22.37
CA ASN A 285 8.43 -4.85 -21.20
C ASN A 285 9.13 -3.76 -20.38
N LEU A 286 8.80 -2.51 -20.69
CA LEU A 286 9.37 -1.33 -20.06
C LEU A 286 9.13 -1.33 -18.54
N THR A 287 7.91 -1.68 -18.13
CA THR A 287 7.52 -1.82 -16.72
C THR A 287 8.40 -2.83 -15.99
N GLN A 288 8.69 -3.98 -16.60
CA GLN A 288 9.57 -4.99 -16.03
C GLN A 288 11.01 -4.47 -15.88
N ILE A 289 11.54 -3.71 -16.84
CA ILE A 289 12.88 -3.14 -16.76
C ILE A 289 12.98 -2.16 -15.59
N MET A 290 12.00 -1.28 -15.46
CA MET A 290 11.95 -0.33 -14.36
C MET A 290 11.82 -1.03 -13.01
N TYR A 291 10.96 -2.05 -12.93
CA TYR A 291 10.81 -2.87 -11.73
C TYR A 291 12.13 -3.54 -11.35
N SER A 292 12.82 -4.15 -12.31
CA SER A 292 14.11 -4.81 -12.08
C SER A 292 15.21 -3.82 -11.66
N GLU A 293 15.23 -2.60 -12.20
CA GLU A 293 16.16 -1.56 -11.72
C GLU A 293 15.87 -1.14 -10.28
N ALA A 294 14.61 -0.90 -9.95
CA ALA A 294 14.22 -0.55 -8.61
C ALA A 294 14.49 -1.68 -7.61
N GLU A 295 14.18 -2.93 -7.97
CA GLU A 295 14.49 -4.14 -7.20
C GLU A 295 15.99 -4.25 -6.92
N ARG A 296 16.83 -4.09 -7.94
CA ARG A 296 18.30 -4.10 -7.81
C ARG A 296 18.78 -2.99 -6.88
N GLN A 297 18.26 -1.77 -7.06
CA GLN A 297 18.62 -0.64 -6.22
C GLN A 297 18.21 -0.86 -4.75
N ASN A 298 17.10 -1.57 -4.51
CA ASN A 298 16.68 -1.95 -3.17
C ASN A 298 17.57 -3.04 -2.56
N TYR A 299 18.04 -3.99 -3.36
CA TYR A 299 18.89 -5.11 -2.90
C TYR A 299 20.31 -4.66 -2.55
N ASP A 300 20.89 -3.76 -3.35
CA ASP A 300 22.23 -3.21 -3.12
C ASP A 300 22.13 -1.69 -2.99
N PRO A 301 21.66 -1.10 -1.87
CA PRO A 301 21.47 0.35 -1.76
C PRO A 301 22.77 1.12 -2.00
N CYS A 302 22.71 2.20 -2.78
CA CYS A 302 23.85 3.11 -2.89
C CYS A 302 23.79 4.16 -1.78
N SER A 303 24.95 4.64 -1.31
CA SER A 303 25.02 5.74 -0.32
C SER A 303 24.48 7.07 -0.85
N TYR A 304 24.27 7.16 -2.17
CA TYR A 304 23.73 8.32 -2.86
C TYR A 304 22.57 7.86 -3.75
N ASP A 305 21.39 8.43 -3.48
CA ASP A 305 20.04 8.27 -4.02
C ASP A 305 19.79 7.25 -5.16
N ASP A 306 18.85 6.34 -4.89
CA ASP A 306 18.42 5.25 -5.76
C ASP A 306 17.13 5.63 -6.51
N LEU A 307 17.27 6.47 -7.53
CA LEU A 307 16.16 7.23 -8.11
C LEU A 307 14.99 6.38 -8.68
N TYR A 308 15.28 5.19 -9.22
CA TYR A 308 14.22 4.26 -9.68
C TYR A 308 13.37 3.77 -8.51
N ALA A 309 14.04 3.30 -7.45
CA ALA A 309 13.39 2.79 -6.25
C ALA A 309 12.82 3.88 -5.35
N GLU A 310 13.24 5.13 -5.53
CA GLU A 310 12.73 6.31 -4.85
C GLU A 310 11.57 6.98 -5.61
N GLY A 311 11.27 6.53 -6.83
CA GLY A 311 10.08 6.96 -7.57
C GLY A 311 10.18 8.31 -8.27
N GLU A 312 11.38 8.89 -8.44
CA GLU A 312 11.56 10.23 -9.04
C GLU A 312 10.97 10.30 -10.47
N TRP A 313 10.94 9.17 -11.18
CA TRP A 313 10.38 9.05 -12.52
C TRP A 313 8.90 9.46 -12.64
N LEU A 314 8.13 9.37 -11.56
CA LEU A 314 6.71 9.77 -11.52
C LEU A 314 6.50 11.22 -11.92
N SER A 315 7.44 12.10 -11.57
CA SER A 315 7.37 13.53 -11.88
C SER A 315 7.33 13.81 -13.39
N ASN A 316 8.02 12.98 -14.18
CA ASN A 316 8.06 13.13 -15.64
C ASN A 316 6.78 12.59 -16.28
N ILE A 317 6.23 11.48 -15.77
CA ILE A 317 4.98 10.90 -16.29
C ILE A 317 3.80 11.82 -15.97
N MET A 318 3.64 12.21 -14.70
CA MET A 318 2.54 13.07 -14.25
C MET A 318 2.70 14.50 -14.78
N GLY A 319 3.92 15.02 -14.85
CA GLY A 319 4.17 16.37 -15.36
C GLY A 319 3.88 16.54 -16.85
N LEU A 320 4.00 15.48 -17.65
CA LEU A 320 3.68 15.53 -19.08
C LEU A 320 2.17 15.48 -19.34
N PHE A 321 1.42 14.66 -18.59
CA PHE A 321 -0.04 14.64 -18.61
C PHE A 321 -0.64 16.06 -18.53
N MET A 322 0.03 16.95 -17.80
CA MET A 322 -0.48 18.27 -17.44
C MET A 322 0.03 19.42 -18.31
N ARG A 323 1.14 19.25 -19.02
CA ARG A 323 1.66 20.25 -19.98
C ARG A 323 1.02 20.15 -21.35
N ALA A 324 0.47 18.99 -21.65
CA ALA A 324 0.03 18.55 -22.96
C ALA A 324 -1.46 18.84 -23.16
N ARG A 325 -1.85 20.11 -23.35
CA ARG A 325 -3.27 20.52 -23.51
C ARG A 325 -3.98 19.91 -24.74
N ASP A 326 -3.22 19.47 -25.75
CA ASP A 326 -3.76 18.98 -27.03
C ASP A 326 -3.54 17.47 -27.27
N PHE A 327 -3.21 16.69 -26.24
CA PHE A 327 -2.85 15.27 -26.40
C PHE A 327 -3.96 14.35 -25.91
N SER A 328 -4.35 13.38 -26.74
CA SER A 328 -5.19 12.26 -26.31
C SER A 328 -4.35 11.25 -25.53
N LEU A 329 -4.31 11.41 -24.22
CA LEU A 329 -3.59 10.51 -23.31
C LEU A 329 -4.11 9.08 -23.46
N ASN A 330 -3.20 8.11 -23.48
CA ASN A 330 -3.57 6.70 -23.44
C ASN A 330 -3.76 6.26 -21.97
N PRO A 331 -4.99 5.93 -21.53
CA PRO A 331 -5.25 5.54 -20.15
C PRO A 331 -4.48 4.29 -19.72
N GLU A 332 -4.20 3.35 -20.65
CA GLU A 332 -3.46 2.12 -20.32
C GLU A 332 -2.01 2.39 -19.90
N GLY A 333 -1.40 3.46 -20.42
CA GLY A 333 -0.05 3.86 -20.05
C GLY A 333 0.01 4.45 -18.65
N LEU A 334 -0.98 5.28 -18.29
CA LEU A 334 -1.11 5.79 -16.93
C LEU A 334 -1.38 4.66 -15.93
N ASP A 335 -2.29 3.74 -16.27
CA ASP A 335 -2.57 2.56 -15.45
C ASP A 335 -1.31 1.70 -15.28
N ALA A 336 -0.52 1.48 -16.34
CA ALA A 336 0.73 0.74 -16.24
C ALA A 336 1.76 1.43 -15.34
N ALA A 337 1.84 2.76 -15.37
CA ALA A 337 2.72 3.54 -14.51
C ALA A 337 2.26 3.49 -13.04
N LEU A 338 0.97 3.60 -12.77
CA LEU A 338 0.40 3.50 -11.42
C LEU A 338 0.57 2.08 -10.85
N ASN A 339 0.29 1.05 -11.64
CA ASN A 339 0.52 -0.35 -11.25
C ASN A 339 2.01 -0.62 -10.97
N LEU A 340 2.92 -0.02 -11.75
CA LEU A 340 4.36 -0.10 -11.47
C LEU A 340 4.69 0.55 -10.13
N TRP A 341 4.17 1.76 -9.90
CA TRP A 341 4.36 2.46 -8.64
C TRP A 341 3.86 1.63 -7.46
N GLU A 342 2.65 1.09 -7.53
CA GLU A 342 2.07 0.16 -6.54
C GLU A 342 2.94 -1.09 -6.34
N SER A 343 3.52 -1.62 -7.41
CA SER A 343 4.44 -2.76 -7.32
C SER A 343 5.73 -2.39 -6.58
N LEU A 344 6.32 -1.22 -6.87
CA LEU A 344 7.52 -0.72 -6.19
C LEU A 344 7.26 -0.43 -4.72
N VAL A 345 6.08 0.09 -4.43
CA VAL A 345 5.49 0.33 -3.12
C VAL A 345 5.41 -0.94 -2.30
N ALA A 346 4.76 -1.97 -2.84
CA ALA A 346 4.62 -3.26 -2.18
C ALA A 346 6.00 -3.91 -1.96
N TYR A 347 6.89 -3.78 -2.95
CA TYR A 347 8.24 -4.31 -2.88
C TYR A 347 9.11 -3.58 -1.84
N ALA A 348 9.15 -2.24 -1.87
CA ALA A 348 9.91 -1.42 -0.92
C ALA A 348 9.38 -1.62 0.49
N ALA A 349 8.06 -1.71 0.66
CA ALA A 349 7.48 -2.01 1.96
C ALA A 349 7.89 -3.42 2.46
N ARG A 350 8.06 -4.40 1.56
CA ARG A 350 8.54 -5.74 1.92
C ARG A 350 10.03 -5.77 2.28
N ASN A 351 10.88 -5.05 1.55
CA ASN A 351 12.33 -5.28 1.56
C ASN A 351 13.16 -4.10 2.09
N ASN A 352 12.65 -2.86 1.99
CA ASN A 352 13.36 -1.65 2.45
C ASN A 352 12.37 -0.51 2.83
N PRO A 353 11.69 -0.61 4.00
CA PRO A 353 10.61 0.31 4.39
C PRO A 353 11.03 1.78 4.51
N ASN A 354 12.30 2.07 4.74
CA ASN A 354 12.81 3.45 4.83
C ASN A 354 12.64 4.23 3.51
N ARG A 355 12.49 3.52 2.38
CA ARG A 355 12.28 4.14 1.06
C ARG A 355 10.85 4.57 0.82
N LEU A 356 9.90 4.13 1.65
CA LEU A 356 8.50 4.51 1.51
C LEU A 356 8.32 6.02 1.64
N THR A 357 9.06 6.67 2.54
CA THR A 357 9.05 8.14 2.67
C THR A 357 9.54 8.82 1.40
N LYS A 358 10.56 8.28 0.73
CA LYS A 358 11.08 8.82 -0.53
C LYS A 358 10.12 8.59 -1.71
N LEU A 359 9.58 7.38 -1.85
CA LEU A 359 8.55 7.05 -2.85
C LEU A 359 7.32 7.95 -2.71
N HIS A 360 6.91 8.19 -1.47
CA HIS A 360 5.86 9.12 -1.12
C HIS A 360 6.23 10.56 -1.51
N GLN A 361 7.40 11.05 -1.09
CA GLN A 361 7.84 12.41 -1.39
C GLN A 361 7.93 12.64 -2.90
N SER A 362 8.43 11.68 -3.68
CA SER A 362 8.48 11.75 -5.14
C SER A 362 7.09 11.78 -5.77
N LEU A 363 6.13 11.01 -5.23
CA LEU A 363 4.74 11.02 -5.69
C LEU A 363 4.05 12.35 -5.36
N LYS A 364 4.22 12.84 -4.13
CA LYS A 364 3.75 14.14 -3.68
C LYS A 364 4.35 15.23 -4.56
N GLU A 365 5.66 15.27 -4.73
CA GLU A 365 6.34 16.20 -5.63
C GLU A 365 5.86 16.07 -7.07
N ALA A 366 5.61 14.87 -7.60
CA ALA A 366 5.06 14.69 -8.94
C ALA A 366 3.64 15.29 -9.07
N ALA A 367 2.81 15.08 -8.05
CA ALA A 367 1.44 15.59 -7.97
C ALA A 367 1.37 17.10 -7.72
N THR A 368 2.32 17.64 -6.93
CA THR A 368 2.31 19.01 -6.44
C THR A 368 3.44 19.87 -7.03
N SER A 369 4.21 19.35 -7.99
CA SER A 369 5.46 19.97 -8.47
C SER A 369 5.25 21.46 -8.76
N GLY A 370 6.19 22.30 -8.35
CA GLY A 370 6.10 23.76 -8.55
C GLY A 370 5.95 24.21 -10.01
N LEU A 371 6.06 23.29 -10.97
CA LEU A 371 5.63 23.48 -12.36
C LEU A 371 4.15 23.85 -12.46
N TYR A 372 3.28 23.29 -11.63
CA TYR A 372 1.86 23.64 -11.56
C TYR A 372 1.65 25.09 -11.09
N LYS A 373 2.33 25.51 -10.02
CA LYS A 373 2.25 26.91 -9.53
C LYS A 373 2.76 27.90 -10.57
N LYS A 374 3.77 27.55 -11.38
CA LYS A 374 4.33 28.44 -12.42
C LYS A 374 3.59 28.42 -13.76
N GLN A 375 3.02 27.28 -14.17
CA GLN A 375 2.35 27.14 -15.47
C GLN A 375 0.84 27.44 -15.40
N LEU A 376 0.20 27.33 -14.23
CA LEU A 376 -1.23 27.64 -14.05
C LEU A 376 -1.47 29.01 -13.39
N ALA A 377 -0.45 29.65 -12.81
CA ALA A 377 -0.60 31.02 -12.33
C ALA A 377 -0.77 31.94 -13.54
N PRO A 378 -1.93 32.60 -13.69
CA PRO A 378 -2.12 33.52 -14.78
C PRO A 378 -1.05 34.63 -14.70
N VAL A 379 -0.63 35.09 -15.87
CA VAL A 379 0.28 36.24 -16.00
C VAL A 379 -0.51 37.36 -16.63
N MET A 380 -0.64 38.46 -15.90
CA MET A 380 -1.29 39.68 -16.40
C MET A 380 -0.22 40.64 -16.91
N LEU A 381 -0.37 41.10 -18.16
CA LEU A 381 0.45 42.19 -18.71
C LEU A 381 0.03 43.51 -18.05
N GLY A 382 0.92 44.07 -17.23
CA GLY A 382 0.64 45.24 -16.39
C GLY A 382 -0.05 44.84 -15.09
N GLU A 383 0.68 44.12 -14.23
CA GLU A 383 0.18 43.67 -12.92
C GLU A 383 -0.37 44.84 -12.11
N ASN A 384 -1.68 44.83 -11.84
CA ASN A 384 -2.30 45.79 -10.94
C ASN A 384 -2.28 45.29 -9.49
N GLU A 385 -2.47 46.19 -8.54
CA GLU A 385 -2.42 45.87 -7.10
C GLU A 385 -3.41 44.77 -6.71
N LYS A 386 -4.61 44.79 -7.31
CA LYS A 386 -5.65 43.77 -7.12
C LYS A 386 -5.22 42.39 -7.61
N PHE A 387 -4.51 42.29 -8.73
CA PHE A 387 -3.98 41.04 -9.26
C PHE A 387 -2.82 40.52 -8.41
N SER A 388 -1.96 41.41 -7.90
CA SER A 388 -0.91 41.04 -6.94
C SER A 388 -1.48 40.49 -5.63
N MET A 389 -2.55 41.11 -5.11
CA MET A 389 -3.29 40.59 -3.96
C MET A 389 -3.96 39.25 -4.25
N TRP A 390 -4.64 39.13 -5.40
CA TRP A 390 -5.23 37.87 -5.86
C TRP A 390 -4.18 36.77 -5.95
N ARG A 391 -3.05 37.03 -6.62
CA ARG A 391 -1.96 36.05 -6.80
C ARG A 391 -1.37 35.64 -5.46
N LYS A 392 -1.18 36.57 -4.53
CA LYS A 392 -0.71 36.24 -3.18
C LYS A 392 -1.69 35.32 -2.45
N ARG A 393 -3.00 35.60 -2.54
CA ARG A 393 -4.05 34.76 -1.93
C ARG A 393 -4.15 33.39 -2.62
N PHE A 394 -4.05 33.34 -3.95
CA PHE A 394 -4.07 32.12 -4.75
C PHE A 394 -2.84 31.25 -4.49
N ASN A 395 -1.65 31.84 -4.37
CA ASN A 395 -0.43 31.11 -4.02
C ASN A 395 -0.44 30.52 -2.61
N ASN A 396 -1.29 31.07 -1.73
CA ASN A 396 -1.53 30.57 -0.38
C ASN A 396 -2.57 29.43 -0.34
N LEU A 397 -3.31 29.18 -1.44
CA LEU A 397 -3.98 27.89 -1.60
C LEU A 397 -2.87 26.83 -1.70
N LYS A 398 -2.72 26.01 -0.66
CA LYS A 398 -1.90 24.78 -0.68
C LYS A 398 -2.30 23.93 -1.91
N PRO A 399 -1.41 23.09 -2.47
CA PRO A 399 -1.66 22.36 -3.72
C PRO A 399 -3.07 21.77 -3.78
N PHE A 400 -3.73 21.99 -4.92
CA PHE A 400 -5.13 21.73 -5.24
C PHE A 400 -5.70 20.48 -4.55
N LYS A 401 -6.24 20.59 -3.32
CA LYS A 401 -7.00 19.52 -2.66
C LYS A 401 -8.46 19.55 -3.12
N ILE A 402 -9.14 18.41 -3.13
CA ILE A 402 -10.55 18.31 -3.54
C ILE A 402 -11.47 19.13 -2.61
N SER A 403 -11.12 19.22 -1.32
CA SER A 403 -11.80 20.08 -0.33
C SER A 403 -11.65 21.58 -0.63
N LYS A 404 -10.64 21.95 -1.42
CA LYS A 404 -10.34 23.33 -1.85
C LYS A 404 -10.77 23.58 -3.29
N LEU A 405 -11.37 22.60 -3.98
CA LEU A 405 -11.77 22.70 -5.39
C LEU A 405 -12.66 23.91 -5.63
N ASN A 406 -13.72 24.07 -4.84
CA ASN A 406 -14.62 25.22 -4.97
C ASN A 406 -13.85 26.54 -4.78
N GLN A 407 -12.91 26.64 -3.83
CA GLN A 407 -12.10 27.85 -3.67
C GLN A 407 -11.19 28.12 -4.89
N CYS A 408 -10.71 27.08 -5.56
CA CYS A 408 -9.89 27.21 -6.76
C CYS A 408 -10.72 27.60 -7.99
N GLU A 409 -11.90 26.99 -8.15
CA GLU A 409 -12.87 27.34 -9.19
C GLU A 409 -13.32 28.80 -9.04
N GLU A 410 -13.68 29.21 -7.82
CA GLU A 410 -14.10 30.57 -7.50
C GLU A 410 -12.95 31.57 -7.76
N ALA A 411 -11.73 31.28 -7.33
CA ALA A 411 -10.57 32.15 -7.56
C ALA A 411 -10.28 32.40 -9.04
N LEU A 412 -10.39 31.35 -9.88
CA LEU A 412 -10.16 31.43 -11.31
C LEU A 412 -11.37 32.02 -12.05
N GLY A 413 -12.59 31.75 -11.58
CA GLY A 413 -13.83 32.35 -12.06
C GLY A 413 -13.77 33.88 -12.04
N VAL A 414 -13.23 34.49 -10.97
CA VAL A 414 -13.08 35.96 -10.93
C VAL A 414 -12.17 36.49 -12.04
N LEU A 415 -11.15 35.73 -12.46
CA LEU A 415 -10.29 36.13 -13.58
C LEU A 415 -10.96 35.93 -14.94
N HIS A 416 -11.95 35.05 -15.02
CA HIS A 416 -12.84 34.91 -16.18
C HIS A 416 -13.93 35.99 -16.24
N GLY A 417 -14.08 36.79 -15.18
CA GLY A 417 -15.14 37.79 -15.03
C GLY A 417 -16.41 37.24 -14.38
N ASP A 418 -16.37 36.00 -13.89
CA ASP A 418 -17.49 35.38 -13.17
C ASP A 418 -17.62 35.97 -11.76
N GLU A 419 -18.85 36.00 -11.23
CA GLU A 419 -19.07 36.36 -9.84
C GLU A 419 -18.63 35.23 -8.91
N ALA A 420 -17.61 35.48 -8.10
CA ALA A 420 -17.19 34.54 -7.07
C ALA A 420 -17.83 34.82 -5.71
N LYS A 421 -17.88 33.78 -4.89
CA LYS A 421 -18.44 33.78 -3.53
C LYS A 421 -17.34 33.72 -2.47
N GLY A 422 -17.72 34.03 -1.23
CA GLY A 422 -16.82 33.96 -0.07
C GLY A 422 -15.64 34.94 -0.18
N GLU A 423 -14.44 34.47 0.19
CA GLU A 423 -13.21 35.29 0.24
C GLU A 423 -12.72 35.80 -1.12
N TRP A 424 -13.24 35.25 -2.22
CA TRP A 424 -12.89 35.64 -3.60
C TRP A 424 -13.80 36.72 -4.15
N SER A 425 -14.95 36.96 -3.51
CA SER A 425 -15.92 38.00 -3.93
C SER A 425 -15.34 39.42 -3.93
N GLU A 426 -14.30 39.67 -3.13
CA GLU A 426 -13.54 40.94 -3.09
C GLU A 426 -12.93 41.31 -4.46
N PHE A 427 -12.73 40.32 -5.33
CA PHE A 427 -12.19 40.53 -6.66
C PHE A 427 -13.28 40.63 -7.74
N ASN A 428 -14.57 40.46 -7.40
CA ASN A 428 -15.66 40.49 -8.38
C ASN A 428 -15.66 41.84 -9.13
N GLY A 429 -15.79 41.77 -10.46
CA GLY A 429 -15.74 42.96 -11.33
C GLY A 429 -14.36 43.64 -11.43
N CYS A 430 -13.32 43.15 -10.75
CA CYS A 430 -11.97 43.71 -10.83
C CYS A 430 -11.23 43.32 -12.12
N PHE A 431 -11.57 42.16 -12.70
CA PHE A 431 -10.96 41.64 -13.92
C PHE A 431 -12.06 41.48 -14.97
N GLY A 432 -12.20 42.47 -15.87
CA GLY A 432 -13.24 42.44 -16.91
C GLY A 432 -12.97 41.40 -18.00
N HIS A 433 -14.01 40.98 -18.73
CA HIS A 433 -13.91 40.08 -19.89
C HIS A 433 -12.93 40.56 -20.99
N GLU A 434 -12.59 41.85 -21.02
CA GLU A 434 -11.65 42.45 -21.96
C GLU A 434 -10.20 42.50 -21.49
N SER A 435 -9.92 42.07 -20.24
CA SER A 435 -8.55 42.06 -19.73
C SER A 435 -7.70 41.12 -20.59
N LYS A 436 -6.65 41.68 -21.20
CA LYS A 436 -5.66 40.94 -22.00
C LYS A 436 -4.77 40.09 -21.08
N PHE A 437 -5.36 39.18 -20.31
CA PHE A 437 -4.67 37.96 -19.98
C PHE A 437 -4.18 37.36 -21.30
N LEU A 438 -2.97 36.80 -21.35
CA LEU A 438 -2.57 36.00 -22.50
C LEU A 438 -3.71 34.99 -22.72
N LYS A 439 -4.49 35.17 -23.79
CA LYS A 439 -5.83 34.59 -24.05
C LYS A 439 -5.85 33.04 -24.06
N GLN A 440 -4.72 32.44 -23.72
CA GLN A 440 -4.38 31.02 -23.76
C GLN A 440 -3.79 30.53 -22.41
N THR A 441 -3.64 31.33 -21.35
CA THR A 441 -2.99 30.88 -20.10
C THR A 441 -3.94 30.44 -18.99
N LEU A 442 -5.19 30.90 -18.96
CA LEU A 442 -6.15 30.50 -17.93
C LEU A 442 -6.53 29.02 -18.12
N PRO A 443 -6.32 28.14 -17.11
CA PRO A 443 -6.69 26.74 -17.19
C PRO A 443 -8.20 26.54 -17.21
N ASN A 444 -8.68 25.50 -17.91
CA ASN A 444 -10.09 25.17 -17.93
C ASN A 444 -10.52 24.60 -16.57
N VAL A 445 -11.78 24.80 -16.17
CA VAL A 445 -12.34 24.29 -14.91
C VAL A 445 -12.24 22.76 -14.82
N SER A 446 -12.35 22.06 -15.96
CA SER A 446 -12.10 20.63 -16.06
C SER A 446 -10.70 20.23 -15.60
N ASP A 447 -9.69 21.03 -15.93
CA ASP A 447 -8.28 20.71 -15.66
C ASP A 447 -8.00 20.91 -14.17
N ILE A 448 -8.60 21.93 -13.56
CA ILE A 448 -8.56 22.15 -12.11
C ILE A 448 -9.19 20.96 -11.37
N ARG A 449 -10.35 20.47 -11.84
CA ARG A 449 -11.03 19.31 -11.24
C ARG A 449 -10.16 18.06 -11.31
N VAL A 450 -9.62 17.75 -12.48
CA VAL A 450 -8.72 16.61 -12.68
C VAL A 450 -7.50 16.72 -11.76
N THR A 451 -6.91 17.91 -11.66
CA THR A 451 -5.77 18.18 -10.76
C THR A 451 -6.13 17.99 -9.29
N CYS A 452 -7.28 18.52 -8.86
CA CYS A 452 -7.77 18.39 -7.49
C CYS A 452 -8.02 16.92 -7.12
N ILE A 453 -8.65 16.17 -8.02
CA ILE A 453 -8.96 14.75 -7.85
C ILE A 453 -7.66 13.94 -7.78
N GLN A 454 -6.73 14.16 -8.72
CA GLN A 454 -5.43 13.47 -8.74
C GLN A 454 -4.59 13.79 -7.51
N SER A 455 -4.43 15.07 -7.13
CA SER A 455 -3.69 15.44 -5.92
C SER A 455 -4.31 14.82 -4.66
N SER A 456 -5.63 14.71 -4.59
CA SER A 456 -6.32 14.12 -3.43
C SER A 456 -6.25 12.59 -3.39
N ALA A 457 -6.28 11.93 -4.55
CA ALA A 457 -6.06 10.50 -4.68
C ALA A 457 -4.61 10.13 -4.30
N LEU A 458 -3.65 10.95 -4.73
CA LEU A 458 -2.23 10.77 -4.43
C LEU A 458 -1.89 11.12 -2.97
N ASP A 459 -2.54 12.13 -2.37
CA ASP A 459 -2.51 12.40 -0.92
C ASP A 459 -3.14 11.23 -0.11
N SER A 460 -4.11 10.51 -0.67
CA SER A 460 -4.70 9.32 -0.02
C SER A 460 -3.80 8.08 -0.09
N ILE A 461 -2.95 8.03 -1.10
CA ILE A 461 -1.94 6.99 -1.28
C ILE A 461 -0.71 7.27 -0.38
N ALA A 462 -0.30 8.53 -0.29
CA ALA A 462 0.63 9.10 0.68
C ALA A 462 0.24 8.80 2.14
N TYR A 463 -1.04 9.02 2.44
CA TYR A 463 -1.70 8.73 3.71
C TYR A 463 -1.54 7.27 4.16
N PHE A 464 -1.77 6.34 3.23
CA PHE A 464 -1.61 4.90 3.47
C PHE A 464 -0.14 4.54 3.75
N PHE A 465 0.77 5.17 3.03
CA PHE A 465 2.20 4.94 3.20
C PHE A 465 2.78 5.47 4.49
N ALA A 466 2.39 6.67 4.87
CA ALA A 466 2.73 7.26 6.15
C ALA A 466 2.28 6.33 7.28
N LEU A 467 1.04 5.84 7.26
CA LEU A 467 0.50 4.90 8.24
C LEU A 467 1.29 3.58 8.35
N CYS A 468 1.73 3.04 7.21
CA CYS A 468 2.49 1.79 7.15
C CYS A 468 3.95 1.95 7.61
N ALA A 469 4.57 3.09 7.30
CA ALA A 469 5.91 3.45 7.75
C ALA A 469 5.95 3.86 9.24
N LEU A 470 4.88 4.48 9.75
CA LEU A 470 4.79 5.06 11.10
C LEU A 470 4.86 4.06 12.26
N ASN A 471 4.67 2.77 11.99
CA ASN A 471 4.55 1.77 13.05
C ASN A 471 5.63 0.70 13.10
N ASN A 472 6.59 0.61 12.16
CA ASN A 472 7.48 -0.57 12.05
C ASN A 472 6.73 -1.94 12.01
N SER A 473 5.40 -1.93 11.90
CA SER A 473 4.48 -3.07 11.99
C SER A 473 3.85 -3.41 10.64
N TRP A 474 4.42 -2.90 9.55
CA TRP A 474 3.96 -3.19 8.20
C TRP A 474 3.97 -4.70 7.90
N SER A 475 5.00 -5.42 8.36
CA SER A 475 5.09 -6.88 8.25
C SER A 475 3.89 -7.60 8.90
N GLU A 476 3.42 -7.09 10.04
CA GLU A 476 2.35 -7.67 10.86
C GLU A 476 0.96 -7.36 10.27
N LEU A 477 0.76 -6.14 9.77
CA LEU A 477 -0.48 -5.73 9.07
C LEU A 477 -0.64 -6.47 7.73
N LYS A 478 0.47 -6.68 7.01
CA LYS A 478 0.52 -7.42 5.74
C LYS A 478 0.09 -8.88 5.91
N GLU A 479 0.54 -9.54 6.98
CA GLU A 479 0.09 -10.90 7.32
C GLU A 479 -1.39 -10.96 7.75
N SER A 480 -2.01 -9.80 8.02
CA SER A 480 -3.41 -9.66 8.44
C SER A 480 -4.33 -9.15 7.32
N TRP A 481 -3.84 -9.08 6.08
CA TRP A 481 -4.62 -8.64 4.91
C TRP A 481 -5.27 -9.78 4.12
N TYR A 482 -6.49 -9.53 3.63
CA TYR A 482 -7.31 -10.53 2.93
C TYR A 482 -6.62 -11.12 1.68
N GLN A 483 -5.80 -10.36 0.96
CA GLN A 483 -5.06 -10.86 -0.21
C GLN A 483 -3.92 -11.84 0.10
N TYR A 484 -3.50 -11.95 1.37
CA TYR A 484 -2.44 -12.86 1.81
C TYR A 484 -2.98 -14.15 2.46
N GLN A 485 -4.28 -14.44 2.27
CA GLN A 485 -4.95 -15.64 2.76
C GLN A 485 -4.35 -16.92 2.11
N PRO A 486 -4.04 -17.97 2.89
CA PRO A 486 -4.14 -19.32 2.37
C PRO A 486 -5.59 -19.53 1.88
N LYS A 487 -5.81 -20.21 0.75
CA LYS A 487 -7.15 -20.38 0.13
C LYS A 487 -8.24 -20.95 1.07
N ASP A 488 -7.86 -21.41 2.25
CA ASP A 488 -8.66 -22.22 3.17
C ASP A 488 -8.92 -21.54 4.53
N ALA A 489 -8.51 -20.28 4.76
CA ALA A 489 -8.55 -19.66 6.10
C ALA A 489 -9.74 -18.72 6.34
N ASP A 490 -10.84 -19.21 6.92
CA ASP A 490 -12.00 -18.37 7.29
C ASP A 490 -11.70 -17.40 8.46
N ALA A 491 -11.93 -16.10 8.22
CA ALA A 491 -12.42 -15.11 9.19
C ALA A 491 -11.48 -14.31 10.15
N ASN A 492 -10.21 -13.98 9.83
CA ASN A 492 -9.37 -13.14 10.73
C ASN A 492 -8.59 -11.95 10.09
N TYR A 493 -9.07 -11.35 9.00
CA TYR A 493 -8.27 -10.39 8.20
C TYR A 493 -9.00 -9.06 7.93
N ILE A 494 -8.24 -7.97 7.81
CA ILE A 494 -8.72 -6.61 7.51
C ILE A 494 -8.99 -6.46 6.00
N GLN A 495 -10.20 -6.03 5.62
CA GLN A 495 -10.58 -5.73 4.23
C GLN A 495 -10.14 -4.32 3.79
N TYR A 496 -10.09 -4.10 2.47
CA TYR A 496 -9.73 -2.82 1.83
C TYR A 496 -10.69 -1.66 2.17
N GLY A 497 -11.84 -1.90 2.81
CA GLY A 497 -12.76 -0.83 3.21
C GLY A 497 -12.18 0.18 4.21
N LEU A 498 -11.04 -0.13 4.85
CA LEU A 498 -10.24 0.82 5.66
C LEU A 498 -9.89 2.09 4.87
N PHE A 499 -9.84 2.02 3.54
CA PHE A 499 -9.43 3.10 2.64
C PHE A 499 -10.56 4.06 2.27
N ASN A 500 -11.79 3.82 2.77
CA ASN A 500 -12.93 4.64 2.38
C ASN A 500 -12.91 5.99 3.12
N ARG A 501 -12.94 7.07 2.32
CA ARG A 501 -12.96 8.47 2.77
C ARG A 501 -14.38 9.02 2.94
N ASP A 502 -15.38 8.27 2.47
CA ASP A 502 -16.78 8.59 2.72
C ASP A 502 -17.12 8.36 4.18
N LEU A 503 -17.70 9.39 4.82
CA LEU A 503 -18.04 9.40 6.24
C LEU A 503 -18.95 8.25 6.64
N GLY A 504 -19.96 7.95 5.82
CA GLY A 504 -20.90 6.86 6.07
C GLY A 504 -20.21 5.51 5.94
N SER A 505 -19.46 5.34 4.87
CA SER A 505 -18.79 4.08 4.55
C SER A 505 -17.63 3.75 5.49
N PHE A 506 -16.92 4.76 6.03
CA PHE A 506 -15.88 4.56 7.04
C PHE A 506 -16.47 4.05 8.36
N SER A 507 -17.57 4.65 8.82
CA SER A 507 -18.28 4.20 10.01
C SER A 507 -18.91 2.81 9.82
N ASP A 508 -19.52 2.56 8.66
CA ASP A 508 -20.06 1.24 8.31
C ASP A 508 -18.94 0.18 8.30
N TRP A 509 -17.78 0.52 7.74
CA TRP A 509 -16.64 -0.39 7.72
C TRP A 509 -16.08 -0.71 9.11
N ILE A 510 -15.95 0.27 10.01
CA ILE A 510 -15.53 0.03 11.40
C ILE A 510 -16.50 -0.95 12.07
N ASN A 511 -17.80 -0.71 11.91
CA ASN A 511 -18.85 -1.52 12.50
C ASN A 511 -18.87 -2.97 11.97
N GLU A 512 -18.73 -3.14 10.67
CA GLU A 512 -18.84 -4.45 10.00
C GLU A 512 -17.56 -5.29 10.14
N HIS A 513 -16.38 -4.65 10.11
CA HIS A 513 -15.10 -5.34 9.93
C HIS A 513 -14.09 -5.17 11.05
N VAL A 514 -14.16 -4.11 11.86
CA VAL A 514 -13.16 -3.86 12.93
C VAL A 514 -13.68 -4.27 14.29
N LEU A 515 -14.95 -3.99 14.59
CA LEU A 515 -15.55 -4.34 15.87
C LEU A 515 -15.67 -5.85 16.07
N SER A 516 -15.81 -6.62 14.98
CA SER A 516 -15.91 -8.07 14.94
C SER A 516 -14.58 -8.82 15.08
N LEU A 517 -13.44 -8.10 15.09
CA LEU A 517 -12.12 -8.72 15.28
C LEU A 517 -11.90 -9.08 16.75
N ASP A 518 -12.15 -10.35 17.10
CA ASP A 518 -11.95 -10.88 18.47
C ASP A 518 -10.60 -11.59 18.67
N ASN A 519 -9.80 -11.79 17.62
CA ASN A 519 -8.62 -12.67 17.67
C ASN A 519 -7.26 -11.94 17.65
N LYS A 520 -6.31 -12.51 18.40
CA LYS A 520 -4.87 -12.28 18.27
C LYS A 520 -4.36 -13.05 17.05
N PHE A 521 -3.54 -12.42 16.21
CA PHE A 521 -2.76 -13.16 15.22
C PHE A 521 -1.57 -13.81 15.93
N TYR A 522 -1.41 -15.12 15.78
CA TYR A 522 -0.21 -15.86 16.19
C TYR A 522 0.29 -15.53 17.62
N GLU A 523 -0.55 -15.71 18.64
CA GLU A 523 -0.24 -15.52 20.09
C GLU A 523 0.36 -14.17 20.54
N ARG A 524 0.81 -13.28 19.64
CA ARG A 524 1.72 -12.17 19.96
C ARG A 524 1.19 -10.76 19.62
N HIS A 525 0.24 -10.60 18.69
CA HIS A 525 -0.16 -9.26 18.22
C HIS A 525 -1.68 -9.06 18.15
N ASN A 526 -2.16 -7.91 18.67
CA ASN A 526 -3.57 -7.51 18.66
C ASN A 526 -3.87 -6.62 17.44
N ILE A 527 -4.40 -7.24 16.37
CA ILE A 527 -4.77 -6.58 15.10
C ILE A 527 -5.64 -5.33 15.35
N LYS A 528 -6.59 -5.42 16.28
CA LYS A 528 -7.51 -4.32 16.64
C LYS A 528 -6.77 -3.08 17.14
N SER A 529 -5.63 -3.25 17.84
CA SER A 529 -4.79 -2.13 18.27
C SER A 529 -4.11 -1.40 17.11
N TYR A 530 -3.75 -2.10 16.03
CA TYR A 530 -3.13 -1.48 14.86
C TYR A 530 -4.16 -0.79 13.98
N ALA A 531 -5.32 -1.42 13.78
CA ALA A 531 -6.47 -0.80 13.15
C ALA A 531 -6.87 0.49 13.86
N ALA A 532 -6.88 0.49 15.20
CA ALA A 532 -7.15 1.69 16.00
C ALA A 532 -6.13 2.81 15.75
N SER A 533 -4.83 2.49 15.70
CA SER A 533 -3.78 3.47 15.37
C SER A 533 -4.01 4.13 14.01
N ALA A 534 -4.43 3.36 13.01
CA ALA A 534 -4.75 3.90 11.69
C ALA A 534 -6.00 4.77 11.71
N CYS A 535 -7.07 4.28 12.35
CA CYS A 535 -8.35 5.00 12.46
C CYS A 535 -8.19 6.36 13.15
N VAL A 536 -7.35 6.49 14.18
CA VAL A 536 -7.09 7.77 14.86
C VAL A 536 -6.54 8.83 13.90
N VAL A 537 -5.61 8.45 13.02
CA VAL A 537 -5.02 9.38 12.06
C VAL A 537 -6.06 9.73 10.97
N ILE A 538 -6.92 8.78 10.57
CA ILE A 538 -8.02 9.02 9.62
C ILE A 538 -8.97 10.06 10.22
N LEU A 539 -9.40 9.82 11.46
CA LEU A 539 -10.29 10.70 12.22
C LEU A 539 -9.70 12.10 12.38
N ALA A 540 -8.41 12.20 12.69
CA ALA A 540 -7.68 13.46 12.79
C ALA A 540 -7.75 14.28 11.50
N GLU A 541 -7.50 13.64 10.35
CA GLU A 541 -7.59 14.31 9.07
C GLU A 541 -9.02 14.73 8.74
N MET A 542 -10.01 13.85 8.94
CA MET A 542 -11.42 14.14 8.66
C MET A 542 -11.93 15.33 9.48
N LEU A 543 -11.59 15.38 10.78
CA LEU A 543 -11.91 16.50 11.65
C LEU A 543 -11.14 17.76 11.26
N SER A 544 -9.88 17.64 10.83
CA SER A 544 -9.10 18.79 10.32
C SER A 544 -9.75 19.44 9.07
N LEU A 545 -10.43 18.63 8.26
CA LEU A 545 -11.15 19.06 7.06
C LEU A 545 -12.57 19.56 7.34
N GLY A 546 -13.01 19.59 8.61
CA GLY A 546 -14.34 20.03 9.01
C GLY A 546 -15.46 19.01 8.77
N ASN A 547 -15.10 17.74 8.56
CA ASN A 547 -16.02 16.65 8.24
C ASN A 547 -16.05 15.63 9.40
N PRO A 548 -16.79 15.88 10.49
CA PRO A 548 -16.87 14.93 11.60
C PRO A 548 -17.66 13.68 11.19
N PRO A 549 -17.10 12.47 11.33
CA PRO A 549 -17.86 11.23 11.17
C PRO A 549 -18.87 11.07 12.29
N SER A 550 -19.83 10.16 12.11
CA SER A 550 -20.72 9.70 13.19
C SER A 550 -20.76 8.19 13.15
N PHE A 551 -20.57 7.56 14.30
CA PHE A 551 -20.65 6.10 14.37
C PHE A 551 -22.12 5.67 14.38
N ARG A 552 -22.46 4.69 13.55
CA ARG A 552 -23.81 4.13 13.56
C ARG A 552 -23.97 3.15 14.71
N LEU A 553 -24.99 3.36 15.54
CA LEU A 553 -25.34 2.48 16.65
C LEU A 553 -26.57 1.67 16.24
N LEU A 554 -26.39 0.41 15.81
CA LEU A 554 -27.51 -0.43 15.37
C LEU A 554 -28.01 -1.37 16.49
N SER A 555 -27.14 -1.80 17.40
CA SER A 555 -27.49 -2.69 18.51
C SER A 555 -26.75 -2.33 19.80
N ILE A 556 -27.24 -2.85 20.94
CA ILE A 556 -26.57 -2.69 22.25
C ILE A 556 -25.18 -3.34 22.22
N GLU A 557 -25.07 -4.55 21.67
CA GLU A 557 -23.80 -5.26 21.55
C GLU A 557 -22.77 -4.48 20.73
N GLN A 558 -23.19 -3.90 19.60
CA GLN A 558 -22.31 -3.05 18.78
C GLN A 558 -21.91 -1.79 19.53
N SER A 559 -22.84 -1.16 20.24
CA SER A 559 -22.55 0.03 21.06
C SER A 559 -21.49 -0.25 22.13
N GLU A 560 -21.53 -1.43 22.77
CA GLU A 560 -20.53 -1.82 23.78
C GLU A 560 -19.17 -2.14 23.16
N LYS A 561 -19.16 -2.86 22.03
CA LYS A 561 -17.92 -3.12 21.26
C LYS A 561 -17.30 -1.83 20.75
N LEU A 562 -18.11 -0.88 20.31
CA LEU A 562 -17.68 0.43 19.85
C LEU A 562 -17.16 1.28 21.02
N GLU A 563 -17.82 1.27 22.18
CA GLU A 563 -17.32 1.95 23.39
C GLU A 563 -15.90 1.49 23.73
N GLN A 564 -15.64 0.17 23.76
CA GLN A 564 -14.30 -0.37 23.99
C GLN A 564 -13.30 0.06 22.91
N PHE A 565 -13.74 0.13 21.65
CA PHE A 565 -12.90 0.58 20.55
C PHE A 565 -12.61 2.09 20.60
N ILE A 566 -13.58 2.93 20.97
CA ILE A 566 -13.40 4.37 21.17
C ILE A 566 -12.37 4.65 22.27
N VAL A 567 -12.42 3.90 23.39
CA VAL A 567 -11.39 3.98 24.45
C VAL A 567 -10.00 3.63 23.90
N LEU A 568 -9.92 2.59 23.05
CA LEU A 568 -8.68 2.22 22.38
C LEU A 568 -8.20 3.31 21.41
N LEU A 569 -9.07 3.90 20.60
CA LEU A 569 -8.76 5.04 19.72
C LEU A 569 -8.20 6.21 20.53
N LYS A 570 -8.87 6.58 21.63
CA LYS A 570 -8.42 7.67 22.50
C LYS A 570 -7.02 7.40 23.06
N SER A 571 -6.72 6.16 23.47
CA SER A 571 -5.37 5.78 23.94
C SER A 571 -4.28 5.96 22.87
N LYS A 572 -4.65 5.99 21.58
CA LYS A 572 -3.76 6.16 20.43
C LYS A 572 -3.72 7.59 19.90
N SER A 573 -4.52 8.54 20.41
CA SER A 573 -4.58 9.92 19.90
C SER A 573 -3.24 10.66 19.94
N GLN A 574 -2.33 10.27 20.83
CA GLN A 574 -0.96 10.80 20.88
C GLN A 574 -0.15 10.57 19.61
N LEU A 575 -0.55 9.62 18.74
CA LEU A 575 0.10 9.41 17.45
C LEU A 575 0.11 10.67 16.60
N ILE A 576 -0.94 11.49 16.67
CA ILE A 576 -1.08 12.75 15.93
C ILE A 576 0.11 13.70 16.19
N MET A 577 0.72 13.63 17.38
CA MET A 577 1.84 14.48 17.78
C MET A 577 3.21 13.97 17.31
N ARG A 578 3.31 12.74 16.78
CA ARG A 578 4.59 12.20 16.28
C ARG A 578 5.08 13.01 15.10
N GLU A 579 6.39 13.30 15.08
CA GLU A 579 7.05 14.05 14.00
C GLU A 579 6.77 13.46 12.62
N SER A 580 6.90 12.14 12.46
CA SER A 580 6.61 11.46 11.20
C SER A 580 5.14 11.51 10.76
N VAL A 581 4.17 11.64 11.69
CA VAL A 581 2.77 11.92 11.32
C VAL A 581 2.66 13.37 10.88
N ARG A 582 3.16 14.30 11.69
CA ARG A 582 3.08 15.74 11.40
C ARG A 582 3.66 16.08 10.04
N ASP A 583 4.83 15.55 9.73
CA ASP A 583 5.52 15.77 8.44
C ASP A 583 4.75 15.17 7.26
N ALA A 584 4.20 13.96 7.42
CA ALA A 584 3.43 13.30 6.37
C ALA A 584 2.15 14.07 6.02
N PHE A 585 1.51 14.67 7.02
CA PHE A 585 0.25 15.39 6.86
C PHE A 585 0.42 16.91 6.71
N ASP A 586 1.66 17.39 6.78
CA ASP A 586 2.01 18.82 6.73
C ASP A 586 1.27 19.62 7.83
N TRP A 587 1.15 19.01 9.02
CA TRP A 587 0.63 19.64 10.23
C TRP A 587 1.78 20.22 11.03
N ASP A 588 1.78 21.53 11.23
CA ASP A 588 2.71 22.12 12.19
C ASP A 588 2.39 21.67 13.62
N TYR A 589 3.32 21.87 14.56
CA TYR A 589 3.11 21.43 15.95
C TYR A 589 1.82 22.02 16.58
N PRO A 590 1.54 23.33 16.44
CA PRO A 590 0.27 23.91 16.90
C PRO A 590 -0.98 23.29 16.26
N GLU A 591 -0.97 23.07 14.95
CA GLU A 591 -2.08 22.48 14.20
C GLU A 591 -2.34 21.04 14.63
N ALA A 592 -1.29 20.22 14.73
CA ALA A 592 -1.38 18.84 15.21
C ALA A 592 -1.94 18.78 16.65
N HIS A 593 -1.51 19.70 17.52
CA HIS A 593 -2.04 19.79 18.89
C HIS A 593 -3.53 20.14 18.90
N ARG A 594 -3.96 21.10 18.07
CA ARG A 594 -5.38 21.45 17.91
C ARG A 594 -6.20 20.28 17.38
N ILE A 595 -5.71 19.59 16.35
CA ILE A 595 -6.39 18.43 15.76
C ILE A 595 -6.52 17.31 16.79
N LYS A 596 -5.47 17.04 17.57
CA LYS A 596 -5.54 16.04 18.64
C LYS A 596 -6.63 16.37 19.66
N ILE A 597 -6.74 17.63 20.08
CA ILE A 597 -7.83 18.05 21.00
C ILE A 597 -9.19 17.80 20.35
N GLN A 598 -9.37 18.19 19.08
CA GLN A 598 -10.62 17.95 18.35
C GLN A 598 -10.96 16.45 18.27
N VAL A 599 -9.97 15.59 18.05
CA VAL A 599 -10.14 14.13 18.05
C VAL A 599 -10.55 13.63 19.43
N ASP A 600 -9.88 14.07 20.49
CA ASP A 600 -10.20 13.65 21.86
C ASP A 600 -11.63 14.09 22.25
N ASP A 601 -12.02 15.34 21.94
CA ASP A 601 -13.36 15.88 22.20
C ASP A 601 -14.45 15.14 21.40
N PHE A 602 -14.17 14.83 20.14
CA PHE A 602 -15.05 14.03 19.29
C PHE A 602 -15.27 12.63 19.86
N LEU A 603 -14.18 11.95 20.24
CA LEU A 603 -14.25 10.61 20.82
C LEU A 603 -14.98 10.60 22.17
N ASP A 604 -14.83 11.65 22.98
CA ASP A 604 -15.59 11.79 24.23
C ASP A 604 -17.08 11.99 23.99
N THR A 605 -17.44 12.76 22.95
CA THR A 605 -18.83 12.93 22.52
C THR A 605 -19.45 11.60 22.05
N GLU A 606 -18.73 10.85 21.22
CA GLU A 606 -19.21 9.56 20.72
C GLU A 606 -19.28 8.49 21.81
N LEU A 607 -18.37 8.54 22.79
CA LEU A 607 -18.42 7.66 23.98
C LEU A 607 -19.69 7.91 24.79
N GLU A 608 -20.05 9.17 25.00
CA GLU A 608 -21.29 9.55 25.69
C GLU A 608 -22.52 9.15 24.86
N ASN A 609 -22.48 9.31 23.53
CA ASN A 609 -23.54 8.84 22.64
C ASN A 609 -23.77 7.33 22.75
N CYS A 610 -22.70 6.52 22.83
CA CYS A 610 -22.78 5.07 23.05
C CYS A 610 -23.48 4.73 24.38
N LYS A 611 -23.10 5.43 25.46
CA LYS A 611 -23.71 5.23 26.79
C LYS A 611 -25.19 5.60 26.80
N GLN A 612 -25.53 6.75 26.24
CA GLN A 612 -26.92 7.22 26.16
C GLN A 612 -27.77 6.30 25.28
N TYR A 613 -27.24 5.85 24.15
CA TYR A 613 -27.90 4.87 23.28
C TYR A 613 -28.16 3.56 24.03
N THR A 614 -27.15 3.02 24.71
CA THR A 614 -27.27 1.79 25.51
C THR A 614 -28.34 1.95 26.58
N VAL A 615 -28.32 3.03 27.37
CA VAL A 615 -29.34 3.31 28.38
C VAL A 615 -30.73 3.44 27.76
N LYS A 616 -30.86 4.12 26.61
CA LYS A 616 -32.13 4.31 25.90
C LYS A 616 -32.67 2.98 25.37
N GLN A 617 -31.84 2.15 24.75
CA GLN A 617 -32.26 0.86 24.22
C GLN A 617 -32.58 -0.13 25.34
N LEU A 618 -31.79 -0.18 26.41
CA LEU A 618 -32.08 -1.00 27.59
C LEU A 618 -33.42 -0.62 28.23
N LYS A 619 -33.79 0.67 28.27
CA LYS A 619 -35.13 1.12 28.70
C LYS A 619 -36.26 0.61 27.79
N ASN A 620 -35.97 0.32 26.52
CA ASN A 620 -36.93 -0.19 25.54
C ASN A 620 -36.95 -1.73 25.43
N CYS A 621 -35.98 -2.43 26.04
CA CYS A 621 -35.88 -3.89 26.06
C CYS A 621 -36.82 -4.52 27.13
N VAL A 622 -38.12 -4.25 27.01
CA VAL A 622 -39.16 -4.91 27.81
C VAL A 622 -39.44 -6.29 27.20
N PRO A 623 -39.45 -7.39 27.99
CA PRO A 623 -39.79 -8.72 27.49
C PRO A 623 -41.19 -8.76 26.89
N GLU A 624 -41.33 -9.41 25.74
CA GLU A 624 -42.64 -9.64 25.11
C GLU A 624 -43.05 -11.10 25.30
N ALA A 625 -44.27 -11.35 25.84
CA ALA A 625 -44.80 -12.73 26.01
C ALA A 625 -44.95 -13.48 24.69
N SER A 626 -45.03 -12.76 23.57
CA SER A 626 -45.11 -13.34 22.24
C SER A 626 -43.76 -13.84 21.70
N ASN A 627 -42.63 -13.49 22.34
CA ASN A 627 -41.30 -13.91 21.92
C ASN A 627 -40.86 -15.20 22.66
N PRO A 628 -40.67 -16.33 21.95
CA PRO A 628 -40.27 -17.60 22.55
C PRO A 628 -38.96 -17.55 23.35
N ASP A 629 -38.01 -16.71 22.95
CA ASP A 629 -36.72 -16.58 23.61
C ASP A 629 -36.81 -15.76 24.90
N ASP A 630 -37.68 -14.74 24.92
CA ASP A 630 -38.00 -13.97 26.14
C ASP A 630 -38.70 -14.87 27.17
N LEU A 631 -39.64 -15.70 26.72
CA LEU A 631 -40.31 -16.69 27.56
C LEU A 631 -39.31 -17.68 28.20
N LYS A 632 -38.33 -18.17 27.42
CA LYS A 632 -37.29 -19.09 27.91
C LYS A 632 -36.45 -18.47 29.03
N LEU A 633 -36.06 -17.19 28.88
CA LEU A 633 -35.32 -16.45 29.91
C LEU A 633 -36.16 -16.28 31.19
N ILE A 634 -37.43 -15.90 31.05
CA ILE A 634 -38.37 -15.77 32.18
C ILE A 634 -38.52 -17.11 32.93
N TYR A 635 -38.67 -18.23 32.22
CA TYR A 635 -38.79 -19.56 32.82
C TYR A 635 -37.52 -20.03 33.53
N GLN A 636 -36.33 -19.76 32.97
CA GLN A 636 -35.06 -20.09 33.60
C GLN A 636 -34.86 -19.33 34.92
N SER A 637 -35.14 -18.03 34.93
CA SER A 637 -35.07 -17.22 36.15
C SER A 637 -36.05 -17.71 37.22
N TRP A 638 -37.29 -18.03 36.82
CA TRP A 638 -38.32 -18.55 37.74
C TRP A 638 -37.93 -19.90 38.37
N SER A 639 -37.37 -20.83 37.58
CA SER A 639 -36.87 -22.12 38.07
C SER A 639 -35.77 -21.94 39.13
N GLN A 640 -34.86 -20.99 38.93
CA GLN A 640 -33.76 -20.73 39.85
C GLN A 640 -34.24 -20.13 41.19
N THR A 641 -35.18 -19.18 41.16
CA THR A 641 -35.80 -18.61 42.36
C THR A 641 -36.48 -19.67 43.22
N ASN A 642 -37.28 -20.53 42.57
CA ASN A 642 -38.04 -21.58 43.23
C ASN A 642 -37.09 -22.60 43.89
N SER A 643 -36.05 -23.03 43.17
CA SER A 643 -35.01 -23.92 43.70
C SER A 643 -34.32 -23.33 44.94
N ASN A 644 -33.89 -22.06 44.86
CA ASN A 644 -33.20 -21.38 45.97
C ASN A 644 -34.08 -21.23 47.21
N PHE A 645 -35.37 -20.90 47.04
CA PHE A 645 -36.33 -20.84 48.16
C PHE A 645 -36.46 -22.19 48.85
N TRP A 646 -36.68 -23.28 48.09
CA TRP A 646 -36.86 -24.61 48.68
C TRP A 646 -35.60 -25.15 49.34
N ILE A 647 -34.41 -24.86 48.81
CA ILE A 647 -33.15 -25.22 49.45
C ILE A 647 -33.05 -24.55 50.82
N ARG A 648 -33.28 -23.23 50.90
CA ARG A 648 -33.23 -22.47 52.15
C ARG A 648 -34.33 -22.86 53.12
N PHE A 649 -35.56 -23.02 52.63
CA PHE A 649 -36.70 -23.45 53.44
C PHE A 649 -36.51 -24.86 54.01
N ASN A 650 -35.94 -25.80 53.25
CA ASN A 650 -35.63 -27.13 53.78
C ASN A 650 -34.53 -27.12 54.84
N GLN A 651 -33.57 -26.18 54.76
CA GLN A 651 -32.62 -25.94 55.85
C GLN A 651 -33.35 -25.42 57.09
N ILE A 652 -34.18 -24.38 56.94
CA ILE A 652 -35.02 -23.84 58.03
C ILE A 652 -35.89 -24.97 58.63
N ARG A 653 -36.53 -25.82 57.82
CA ARG A 653 -37.31 -26.95 58.33
C ARG A 653 -36.47 -27.93 59.18
N LYS A 654 -35.25 -28.28 58.74
CA LYS A 654 -34.33 -29.13 59.52
C LYS A 654 -33.86 -28.45 60.80
N ASP A 655 -33.76 -27.13 60.75
CA ASP A 655 -33.33 -26.29 61.84
C ASP A 655 -34.43 -26.13 62.90
N TYR A 656 -35.70 -26.28 62.51
CA TYR A 656 -36.91 -26.09 63.31
C TYR A 656 -37.69 -27.39 63.54
N LEU A 657 -37.00 -28.51 63.82
CA LEU A 657 -37.59 -29.84 63.99
C LEU A 657 -38.70 -29.98 65.07
N ALA A 658 -38.90 -28.97 65.93
CA ALA A 658 -40.03 -28.93 66.85
C ALA A 658 -41.35 -28.51 66.17
N ILE A 659 -41.28 -27.84 65.02
CA ILE A 659 -42.41 -27.40 64.21
C ILE A 659 -42.74 -28.49 63.18
N LYS A 660 -43.94 -29.05 63.25
CA LYS A 660 -44.36 -30.10 62.31
C LYS A 660 -44.83 -29.47 61.00
N VAL A 661 -44.00 -29.52 59.95
CA VAL A 661 -44.42 -29.06 58.61
C VAL A 661 -45.38 -30.08 57.98
N LYS A 662 -46.57 -29.64 57.57
CA LYS A 662 -47.54 -30.41 56.79
C LYS A 662 -47.85 -29.68 55.50
N PHE A 663 -48.22 -30.42 54.47
CA PHE A 663 -48.80 -29.88 53.25
C PHE A 663 -50.27 -30.27 53.20
N ALA A 664 -51.18 -29.31 53.08
CA ALA A 664 -52.59 -29.58 52.93
C ALA A 664 -52.82 -30.43 51.68
N ASN A 665 -53.64 -31.49 51.81
CA ASN A 665 -54.02 -32.43 50.75
C ASN A 665 -52.92 -33.38 50.23
N ASN A 666 -51.78 -33.57 50.92
CA ASN A 666 -50.68 -34.47 50.48
C ASN A 666 -50.10 -34.19 49.08
N ILE A 667 -50.41 -33.05 48.48
CA ILE A 667 -49.86 -32.64 47.18
C ILE A 667 -48.51 -31.99 47.47
N PHE A 668 -47.42 -32.68 47.13
CA PHE A 668 -46.13 -32.02 46.99
C PHE A 668 -46.30 -30.88 45.99
N PRO A 669 -45.66 -29.71 46.20
CA PRO A 669 -45.73 -28.62 45.24
C PRO A 669 -45.09 -29.08 43.93
N ASN A 670 -45.90 -29.62 43.02
CA ASN A 670 -45.53 -29.79 41.64
C ASN A 670 -45.35 -28.39 41.07
N THR A 671 -44.18 -28.14 40.49
CA THR A 671 -43.87 -26.96 39.68
C THR A 671 -45.02 -26.76 38.69
N VAL A 672 -45.80 -25.68 38.85
CA VAL A 672 -46.94 -25.40 37.98
C VAL A 672 -46.43 -24.60 36.78
N GLU A 673 -46.28 -25.23 35.61
CA GLU A 673 -46.10 -24.47 34.38
C GLU A 673 -47.34 -23.61 34.12
N VAL A 674 -47.18 -22.29 34.06
CA VAL A 674 -48.28 -21.34 33.81
C VAL A 674 -48.05 -20.63 32.47
N PRO A 675 -49.06 -20.57 31.59
CA PRO A 675 -49.05 -19.73 30.40
C PRO A 675 -49.49 -18.30 30.76
N PHE A 676 -48.84 -17.27 30.21
CA PHE A 676 -49.17 -15.89 30.55
C PHE A 676 -49.04 -14.85 29.44
N ASN A 677 -50.03 -13.93 29.40
CA ASN A 677 -50.08 -12.69 28.64
C ASN A 677 -49.56 -11.49 29.47
N THR A 678 -48.58 -10.76 28.95
CA THR A 678 -47.71 -9.81 29.65
C THR A 678 -48.31 -8.46 30.07
N GLY A 679 -47.99 -8.04 31.30
CA GLY A 679 -47.72 -6.64 31.67
C GLY A 679 -46.26 -6.50 32.18
N PRO A 680 -45.70 -5.28 32.28
CA PRO A 680 -44.24 -5.10 32.38
C PRO A 680 -43.74 -5.28 33.82
N ALA A 681 -42.97 -6.34 34.04
CA ALA A 681 -42.04 -6.44 35.16
C ALA A 681 -40.64 -6.67 34.59
N TYR A 682 -39.66 -5.95 35.14
CA TYR A 682 -38.30 -5.85 34.62
C TYR A 682 -37.55 -7.19 34.65
N SER A 683 -37.05 -7.57 33.48
CA SER A 683 -35.87 -8.40 33.20
C SER A 683 -35.57 -8.21 31.70
N LEU A 684 -34.34 -8.35 31.26
CA LEU A 684 -33.96 -8.05 29.87
C LEU A 684 -34.64 -8.98 28.85
N SER A 685 -35.21 -8.41 27.78
CA SER A 685 -35.69 -9.18 26.61
C SER A 685 -34.53 -9.79 25.82
N ALA A 686 -34.73 -10.91 25.12
CA ALA A 686 -33.82 -11.51 24.14
C ALA A 686 -33.41 -10.54 23.02
N ARG A 687 -34.22 -9.52 22.73
CA ARG A 687 -33.84 -8.40 21.82
C ARG A 687 -32.62 -7.61 22.30
N SER A 688 -32.26 -7.69 23.58
CA SER A 688 -31.05 -7.07 24.12
C SER A 688 -29.78 -7.86 23.81
N GLY A 689 -29.89 -9.12 23.37
CA GLY A 689 -28.75 -10.02 23.16
C GLY A 689 -28.00 -10.40 24.44
N LYS A 690 -28.44 -9.95 25.61
CA LYS A 690 -27.74 -10.10 26.89
C LYS A 690 -28.47 -11.05 27.85
N VAL A 691 -27.74 -12.04 28.35
CA VAL A 691 -28.11 -12.81 29.53
C VAL A 691 -27.35 -12.22 30.71
N ILE A 692 -27.98 -11.37 31.53
CA ILE A 692 -27.36 -10.94 32.78
C ILE A 692 -27.48 -12.09 33.79
N HIS A 693 -26.36 -12.76 34.05
CA HIS A 693 -26.22 -13.63 35.21
C HIS A 693 -26.15 -12.77 36.47
N GLY A 694 -26.99 -13.04 37.47
CA GLY A 694 -26.93 -12.36 38.77
C GLY A 694 -28.06 -11.37 39.08
N ILE A 695 -29.13 -11.30 38.28
CA ILE A 695 -30.41 -10.81 38.82
C ILE A 695 -30.93 -11.90 39.75
N GLU A 696 -30.45 -11.91 41.00
CA GLU A 696 -30.90 -12.81 42.04
C GLU A 696 -32.35 -12.46 42.38
N PHE A 697 -33.28 -13.17 41.75
CA PHE A 697 -34.62 -13.29 42.30
C PHE A 697 -34.49 -14.05 43.63
N ASN A 698 -34.62 -13.31 44.73
CA ASN A 698 -34.16 -13.67 46.08
C ASN A 698 -35.02 -14.73 46.78
N GLY A 699 -35.08 -15.96 46.25
CA GLY A 699 -35.72 -17.09 46.93
C GLY A 699 -35.18 -17.34 48.35
N ILE A 700 -33.89 -17.05 48.58
CA ILE A 700 -33.27 -17.12 49.91
C ILE A 700 -33.87 -16.06 50.86
N GLN A 701 -33.96 -14.79 50.45
CA GLN A 701 -34.51 -13.73 51.30
C GLN A 701 -35.99 -13.98 51.63
N LEU A 702 -36.77 -14.53 50.71
CA LEU A 702 -38.17 -14.90 50.97
C LEU A 702 -38.29 -15.99 52.04
N ALA A 703 -37.40 -16.99 52.01
CA ALA A 703 -37.37 -18.02 53.03
C ALA A 703 -36.93 -17.45 54.39
N GLU A 704 -36.03 -16.46 54.41
CA GLU A 704 -35.59 -15.76 55.63
C GLU A 704 -36.67 -14.84 56.21
N GLN A 705 -37.46 -14.17 55.37
CA GLN A 705 -38.63 -13.40 55.80
C GLN A 705 -39.67 -14.31 56.47
N LEU A 706 -39.94 -15.47 55.86
CA LEU A 706 -40.81 -16.48 56.47
C LEU A 706 -40.28 -16.97 57.82
N GLU A 707 -38.97 -17.19 57.95
CA GLU A 707 -38.34 -17.55 59.21
C GLU A 707 -38.56 -16.47 60.28
N ALA A 708 -38.29 -15.20 59.94
CA ALA A 708 -38.44 -14.08 60.86
C ALA A 708 -39.89 -13.92 61.36
N GLU A 709 -40.87 -14.01 60.46
CA GLU A 709 -42.29 -13.93 60.84
C GLU A 709 -42.74 -15.13 61.68
N LEU A 710 -42.24 -16.34 61.40
CA LEU A 710 -42.52 -17.51 62.23
C LEU A 710 -42.01 -17.32 63.66
N ILE A 711 -40.78 -16.82 63.83
CA ILE A 711 -40.22 -16.49 65.14
C ILE A 711 -41.12 -15.47 65.85
N GLN A 712 -41.54 -14.42 65.15
CA GLN A 712 -42.37 -13.37 65.73
C GLN A 712 -43.75 -13.90 66.18
N LYS A 713 -44.42 -14.71 65.35
CA LYS A 713 -45.70 -15.35 65.71
C LYS A 713 -45.54 -16.29 66.90
N LEU A 714 -44.52 -17.15 66.90
CA LEU A 714 -44.24 -18.05 68.04
C LEU A 714 -43.97 -17.27 69.33
N LYS A 715 -43.20 -16.18 69.24
CA LYS A 715 -42.94 -15.30 70.38
C LYS A 715 -44.23 -14.68 70.93
N SER A 716 -45.15 -14.26 70.06
CA SER A 716 -46.44 -13.69 70.47
C SER A 716 -47.34 -14.70 71.20
N LEU A 717 -47.17 -15.99 70.91
CA LEU A 717 -47.91 -17.07 71.52
C LEU A 717 -47.31 -17.53 72.86
N ALA A 718 -46.07 -17.14 73.17
CA ALA A 718 -45.36 -17.55 74.37
C ALA A 718 -45.96 -16.91 75.64
N ARG A 719 -46.32 -17.75 76.61
CA ARG A 719 -46.93 -17.34 77.89
C ARG A 719 -45.93 -17.40 79.04
N SER A 720 -46.18 -16.65 80.12
CA SER A 720 -45.30 -16.52 81.29
C SER A 720 -45.35 -17.69 82.28
N THR A 721 -45.93 -18.84 81.90
CA THR A 721 -46.13 -19.99 82.80
C THR A 721 -44.92 -20.91 82.78
N SER A 722 -44.36 -21.22 83.96
CA SER A 722 -43.16 -22.05 84.10
C SER A 722 -43.48 -23.55 84.06
N THR A 723 -43.15 -24.20 82.95
CA THR A 723 -43.09 -25.67 82.85
C THR A 723 -41.71 -26.11 82.36
N PRO A 724 -41.11 -27.18 82.93
CA PRO A 724 -39.85 -27.71 82.45
C PRO A 724 -40.02 -28.27 81.03
N GLY A 725 -39.09 -27.94 80.13
CA GLY A 725 -39.15 -28.34 78.73
C GLY A 725 -39.02 -29.84 78.54
N ASN A 726 -39.92 -30.43 77.74
CA ASN A 726 -39.84 -31.84 77.36
C ASN A 726 -38.66 -32.13 76.41
N ALA A 727 -38.18 -33.38 76.40
CA ALA A 727 -37.11 -33.82 75.50
C ALA A 727 -37.46 -33.56 74.02
N GLY A 728 -36.62 -32.79 73.32
CA GLY A 728 -36.83 -32.42 71.92
C GLY A 728 -37.49 -31.05 71.69
N SER A 729 -37.69 -30.26 72.76
CA SER A 729 -38.09 -28.85 72.68
C SER A 729 -37.02 -27.99 72.00
N MET A 730 -37.46 -26.89 71.40
CA MET A 730 -36.61 -25.90 70.74
C MET A 730 -36.56 -24.62 71.56
N TRP A 731 -35.35 -24.16 71.84
CA TRP A 731 -35.07 -23.00 72.66
C TRP A 731 -34.66 -21.84 71.78
N PHE A 732 -35.45 -20.76 71.82
CA PHE A 732 -35.18 -19.50 71.14
C PHE A 732 -34.57 -18.53 72.14
N ILE A 733 -33.26 -18.36 72.06
CA ILE A 733 -32.48 -17.60 73.03
C ILE A 733 -32.14 -16.24 72.45
N CYS A 734 -32.55 -15.17 73.13
CA CYS A 734 -32.22 -13.83 72.70
C CYS A 734 -30.75 -13.49 72.98
N GLU A 735 -30.21 -12.52 72.25
CA GLU A 735 -28.81 -12.09 72.39
C GLU A 735 -28.47 -11.60 73.81
N ASP A 736 -29.40 -10.90 74.46
CA ASP A 736 -29.21 -10.38 75.82
C ASP A 736 -29.06 -11.51 76.85
N ASP A 737 -29.89 -12.55 76.78
CA ASP A 737 -29.82 -13.69 77.70
C ASP A 737 -28.54 -14.50 77.48
N ARG A 738 -28.09 -14.61 76.22
CA ARG A 738 -26.82 -15.25 75.85
C ARG A 738 -25.62 -14.51 76.45
N ASN A 739 -25.60 -13.18 76.37
CA ASN A 739 -24.42 -12.38 76.68
C ASN A 739 -24.29 -12.01 78.18
N THR A 740 -25.39 -12.01 78.94
CA THR A 740 -25.41 -11.54 80.34
C THR A 740 -25.21 -12.64 81.39
N GLY A 741 -24.89 -13.88 80.97
CA GLY A 741 -24.78 -15.03 81.89
C GLY A 741 -26.12 -15.53 82.47
N ARG A 742 -27.24 -14.87 82.13
CA ARG A 742 -28.60 -15.33 82.42
C ARG A 742 -28.90 -16.67 81.76
N PHE A 743 -28.29 -16.95 80.62
CA PHE A 743 -28.34 -18.26 79.97
C PHE A 743 -27.96 -19.44 80.90
N ASN A 744 -26.97 -19.27 81.78
CA ASN A 744 -26.59 -20.29 82.77
C ASN A 744 -27.61 -20.45 83.90
N LYS A 745 -28.36 -19.39 84.23
CA LYS A 745 -29.48 -19.45 85.18
C LYS A 745 -30.68 -20.16 84.57
N VAL A 746 -30.97 -19.88 83.30
CA VAL A 746 -31.98 -20.60 82.50
C VAL A 746 -31.66 -22.10 82.41
N LEU A 747 -30.39 -22.44 82.14
CA LEU A 747 -29.87 -23.82 82.14
C LEU A 747 -30.18 -24.54 83.47
N ALA A 748 -29.89 -23.89 84.59
CA ALA A 748 -30.09 -24.47 85.93
C ALA A 748 -31.57 -24.51 86.37
N GLN A 749 -32.38 -23.51 86.02
CA GLN A 749 -33.76 -23.37 86.49
C GLN A 749 -34.73 -24.32 85.79
N TYR A 750 -34.49 -24.64 84.52
CA TYR A 750 -35.43 -25.42 83.70
C TYR A 750 -34.90 -26.80 83.29
N GLY A 751 -33.76 -27.23 83.84
CA GLY A 751 -33.15 -28.54 83.55
C GLY A 751 -32.64 -28.68 82.11
N PHE A 752 -32.35 -27.55 81.46
CA PHE A 752 -31.94 -27.46 80.06
C PHE A 752 -30.49 -27.94 79.90
N ASN A 753 -30.23 -28.75 78.87
CA ASN A 753 -28.91 -29.25 78.52
C ASN A 753 -28.52 -28.75 77.14
N SER A 754 -27.67 -27.73 77.11
CA SER A 754 -27.20 -27.08 75.87
C SER A 754 -26.49 -28.00 74.87
N LYS A 755 -26.08 -29.22 75.27
CA LYS A 755 -25.47 -30.21 74.38
C LYS A 755 -26.49 -31.10 73.66
N THR A 756 -27.71 -31.26 74.19
CA THR A 756 -28.73 -32.17 73.65
C THR A 756 -29.99 -31.45 73.19
N ASP A 757 -30.26 -30.28 73.75
CA ASP A 757 -31.44 -29.48 73.44
C ASP A 757 -31.16 -28.54 72.26
N ARG A 758 -32.17 -28.31 71.42
CA ARG A 758 -32.01 -27.60 70.15
C ARG A 758 -32.12 -26.10 70.36
N ILE A 759 -31.04 -25.37 70.09
CA ILE A 759 -30.94 -23.92 70.33
C ILE A 759 -30.98 -23.14 69.02
N ARG A 760 -31.77 -22.07 69.00
CA ARG A 760 -31.73 -21.01 68.00
C ARG A 760 -31.48 -19.67 68.68
N TYR A 761 -30.48 -18.94 68.21
CA TYR A 761 -30.24 -17.58 68.66
C TYR A 761 -31.11 -16.64 67.83
N ILE A 762 -31.86 -15.77 68.50
CA ILE A 762 -32.77 -14.83 67.86
C ILE A 762 -32.46 -13.39 68.29
N GLN A 763 -32.80 -12.45 67.43
CA GLN A 763 -32.78 -11.03 67.78
C GLN A 763 -34.05 -10.68 68.58
N GLY A 764 -33.89 -10.03 69.73
CA GLY A 764 -35.00 -9.61 70.58
C GLY A 764 -34.61 -9.49 72.05
N GLN A 765 -35.59 -9.14 72.89
CA GLN A 765 -35.39 -8.90 74.33
C GLN A 765 -35.81 -10.08 75.23
N GLU A 766 -36.48 -11.10 74.70
CA GLU A 766 -37.05 -12.19 75.50
C GLU A 766 -36.79 -13.54 74.83
N SER A 767 -36.27 -14.50 75.61
CA SER A 767 -36.12 -15.89 75.21
C SER A 767 -37.43 -16.67 75.41
N PHE A 768 -37.68 -17.70 74.61
CA PHE A 768 -38.86 -18.56 74.72
C PHE A 768 -38.57 -20.00 74.27
N VAL A 769 -39.42 -20.94 74.67
CA VAL A 769 -39.32 -22.36 74.33
C VAL A 769 -40.57 -22.79 73.56
N VAL A 770 -40.36 -23.68 72.57
CA VAL A 770 -41.42 -24.36 71.84
C VAL A 770 -41.22 -25.86 71.98
N GLU A 771 -42.17 -26.56 72.60
CA GLU A 771 -42.12 -28.01 72.71
C GLU A 771 -42.27 -28.69 71.36
N LYS A 772 -41.72 -29.90 71.27
CA LYS A 772 -41.86 -30.73 70.08
C LYS A 772 -43.35 -30.97 69.76
N ASN A 773 -43.73 -30.68 68.52
CA ASN A 773 -45.11 -30.78 68.02
C ASN A 773 -46.11 -29.82 68.70
N ALA A 774 -45.66 -28.84 69.50
CA ALA A 774 -46.57 -27.83 70.04
C ALA A 774 -47.22 -27.00 68.92
N VAL A 775 -46.52 -26.89 67.79
CA VAL A 775 -46.95 -26.12 66.63
C VAL A 775 -46.70 -26.91 65.35
N GLY A 776 -47.67 -26.85 64.43
CA GLY A 776 -47.56 -27.32 63.06
C GLY A 776 -47.52 -26.14 62.09
N LEU A 777 -46.70 -26.24 61.05
CA LEU A 777 -46.70 -25.28 59.95
C LEU A 777 -47.38 -25.95 58.75
N VAL A 778 -48.61 -25.55 58.45
CA VAL A 778 -49.41 -26.15 57.38
C VAL A 778 -49.31 -25.26 56.14
N PHE A 779 -48.69 -25.77 55.08
CA PHE A 779 -48.69 -25.10 53.78
C PHE A 779 -49.92 -25.52 52.97
N HIS A 780 -50.66 -24.54 52.49
CA HIS A 780 -51.74 -24.71 51.55
C HIS A 780 -51.26 -24.25 50.18
N GLN A 781 -51.40 -25.13 49.18
CA GLN A 781 -51.34 -24.70 47.79
C GLN A 781 -52.69 -24.09 47.45
N TRP A 782 -52.72 -22.78 47.20
CA TRP A 782 -53.89 -22.15 46.61
C TRP A 782 -53.81 -22.24 45.10
N LYS A 783 -54.92 -22.59 44.45
CA LYS A 783 -55.06 -22.51 43.00
C LYS A 783 -55.67 -21.17 42.55
N PHE A 784 -56.36 -20.47 43.46
CA PHE A 784 -57.00 -19.16 43.26
C PHE A 784 -56.98 -18.35 44.57
N MET A 785 -56.75 -17.03 44.51
CA MET A 785 -56.78 -16.12 45.66
C MET A 785 -58.23 -15.74 46.04
N PRO A 786 -58.75 -16.06 47.25
CA PRO A 786 -59.93 -15.46 47.85
C PRO A 786 -59.55 -14.29 48.77
N TRP A 787 -60.01 -13.08 48.45
CA TRP A 787 -60.20 -12.05 49.46
C TRP A 787 -61.67 -12.10 49.89
N ALA A 788 -61.95 -12.71 51.03
CA ALA A 788 -63.03 -12.36 51.96
C ALA A 788 -63.12 -13.42 53.06
N ASN A 789 -62.67 -13.05 54.27
CA ASN A 789 -63.23 -13.50 55.55
C ASN A 789 -62.56 -14.59 56.41
N GLU A 790 -61.46 -15.27 56.04
CA GLU A 790 -61.02 -16.42 56.89
C GLU A 790 -59.54 -16.53 57.34
N ALA A 791 -58.62 -15.60 57.03
CA ALA A 791 -57.26 -15.69 57.61
C ALA A 791 -56.67 -14.32 57.95
N GLN A 792 -56.25 -14.15 59.21
CA GLN A 792 -55.71 -12.89 59.73
C GLN A 792 -54.23 -12.62 59.37
N ASP A 793 -53.43 -13.60 58.90
CA ASP A 793 -52.00 -13.35 58.61
C ASP A 793 -51.39 -14.23 57.48
N PRO A 794 -51.66 -13.96 56.19
CA PRO A 794 -50.99 -14.66 55.09
C PRO A 794 -49.59 -14.08 54.81
N ILE A 795 -48.51 -14.90 54.86
CA ILE A 795 -47.32 -14.59 54.04
C ILE A 795 -47.55 -15.20 52.67
N VAL A 796 -47.56 -14.33 51.66
CA VAL A 796 -47.51 -14.74 50.27
C VAL A 796 -46.04 -14.96 49.92
N VAL A 797 -45.64 -16.21 49.65
CA VAL A 797 -44.38 -16.46 48.93
C VAL A 797 -44.56 -15.88 47.53
N TYR A 798 -44.00 -14.69 47.29
CA TYR A 798 -44.30 -13.84 46.13
C TYR A 798 -44.06 -14.56 44.80
N GLY A 799 -45.15 -14.94 44.13
CA GLY A 799 -45.29 -14.77 42.69
C GLY A 799 -46.06 -13.46 42.47
N PHE A 800 -45.52 -12.54 41.68
CA PHE A 800 -46.00 -11.17 41.47
C PHE A 800 -47.53 -11.00 41.65
N THR A 801 -47.94 -10.43 42.79
CA THR A 801 -49.36 -10.18 43.14
C THR A 801 -50.06 -9.19 42.22
N LYS A 802 -49.30 -8.49 41.35
CA LYS A 802 -49.80 -7.47 40.43
C LYS A 802 -50.54 -8.03 39.20
N TYR A 803 -50.60 -9.35 39.03
CA TYR A 803 -51.16 -10.01 37.84
C TYR A 803 -52.26 -11.03 38.15
N SER A 804 -52.78 -11.08 39.39
CA SER A 804 -53.71 -12.11 39.86
C SER A 804 -55.00 -12.29 39.04
N GLY A 805 -55.39 -11.29 38.22
CA GLY A 805 -56.54 -11.37 37.31
C GLY A 805 -56.30 -12.19 36.03
N ASP A 806 -55.04 -12.37 35.64
CA ASP A 806 -54.67 -12.95 34.35
C ASP A 806 -53.97 -14.32 34.51
N ILE A 807 -53.77 -14.79 35.75
CA ILE A 807 -53.10 -16.06 36.08
C ILE A 807 -54.13 -17.18 36.23
N SER A 808 -54.16 -18.16 35.32
CA SER A 808 -54.74 -19.47 35.63
C SER A 808 -53.67 -20.36 36.28
N GLY A 809 -53.51 -20.25 37.60
CA GLY A 809 -52.65 -21.13 38.41
C GLY A 809 -51.43 -20.47 39.03
N ILE A 810 -51.61 -19.60 40.03
CA ILE A 810 -50.49 -19.23 40.91
C ILE A 810 -50.35 -20.36 41.91
N SER A 811 -49.17 -20.97 42.06
CA SER A 811 -48.87 -21.74 43.27
C SER A 811 -48.44 -20.79 44.39
N SER A 812 -49.37 -19.99 44.91
CA SER A 812 -49.13 -19.22 46.13
C SER A 812 -49.15 -20.20 47.29
N LEU A 813 -48.05 -20.27 48.04
CA LEU A 813 -47.97 -21.01 49.29
C LEU A 813 -48.51 -20.09 50.38
N HIS A 814 -49.72 -20.38 50.87
CA HIS A 814 -50.19 -19.84 52.13
C HIS A 814 -49.72 -20.77 53.24
N TYR A 815 -49.22 -20.23 54.35
CA TYR A 815 -49.00 -21.06 55.53
C TYR A 815 -49.95 -20.66 56.66
N PHE A 816 -50.38 -21.66 57.40
CA PHE A 816 -51.09 -21.48 58.65
C PHE A 816 -50.25 -22.10 59.77
N LEU A 817 -50.10 -21.34 60.86
CA LEU A 817 -49.45 -21.83 62.06
C LEU A 817 -50.50 -22.50 62.95
N GLU A 818 -50.56 -23.83 62.90
CA GLU A 818 -51.51 -24.65 63.65
C GLU A 818 -50.97 -24.89 65.06
N VAL A 819 -51.54 -24.24 66.07
CA VAL A 819 -51.12 -24.46 67.47
C VAL A 819 -51.79 -25.72 67.99
N HIS A 820 -51.02 -26.79 68.14
CA HIS A 820 -51.49 -28.09 68.64
C HIS A 820 -51.50 -28.18 70.16
N ASN A 821 -50.50 -27.58 70.81
CA ASN A 821 -50.40 -27.49 72.26
C ASN A 821 -50.02 -26.06 72.66
N PRO A 822 -50.99 -25.18 72.95
CA PRO A 822 -50.71 -23.80 73.34
C PRO A 822 -50.00 -23.68 74.70
N LEU A 823 -50.08 -24.72 75.55
CA LEU A 823 -49.31 -24.79 76.80
C LEU A 823 -47.84 -25.21 76.54
N GLY A 824 -47.53 -25.64 75.32
CA GLY A 824 -46.19 -26.03 74.88
C GLY A 824 -45.32 -24.86 74.40
N ILE A 825 -45.74 -23.60 74.58
CA ILE A 825 -45.00 -22.41 74.17
C ILE A 825 -44.95 -21.41 75.33
N TRP A 826 -43.77 -21.14 75.87
CA TRP A 826 -43.63 -20.26 77.03
C TRP A 826 -42.36 -19.41 77.00
N LYS A 827 -42.42 -18.29 77.72
CA LYS A 827 -41.30 -17.37 77.92
C LYS A 827 -40.35 -17.94 78.97
N VAL A 828 -39.05 -17.74 78.75
CA VAL A 828 -37.97 -18.24 79.60
C VAL A 828 -37.64 -17.27 80.73
#